data_AF-A0A921SCE0-F1
#
_entry.id   AF-A0A921SCE0-F1
#
_cell.length_a   1.000
_cell.length_b   1.000
_cell.length_c   1.000
_cell.angle_alpha   90.00
_cell.angle_beta   90.00
_cell.angle_gamma   90.00
#
_symmetry.space_group_name_H-M   'P 1'
#
loop_
_entity.id
_entity.type
_entity.pdbx_description
1 polymer ?
#
loop_
_entity_poly.entity_id
_entity_poly.type
_entity_poly.pdbx_seq_one_letter_code
_entity_poly.pdbx_strand_id
1 'polypeptide(L)'
;MATPPPAPSAATVQKGFSALSLDMPIPAAPEVAALPIEEKLAKLAAITGAPLSQEDESQLRALFAEKPHPIAYDGFEPSGRVTLASGLLRALNAQRLLAAGCHVRLLVADTHALLNNKFGGDLKKLQSISTYMVEVWKALGLDAEKVPNLEIMLASTETARHAGAYWSQVLDAAGRFTVERVQQCAPIMGRSTEDSTHNTNRILYPLMQCADGFLLQADIYQMGADQEAGNELVRDYIAQKELPKKPVFLTHPLLLGLKQEQFKMSTTDAESAIYMDDTAAEVKTKIKKAYCVPGEVNGNPILNYMKYLVFPSHIEGVTLERSEKNGGNLIFATYEELEAAFAGEKVHPADLKPCLTKYINALLEPVRQHFAGGPLKTMFSSVKKLKVSPTPDSDKLANLTLPGFPESVKEWKASELSLDERYAVARSVGEECIQENELRALVEKKDHPVCYDGFEPSGRMHIAQGVLRTVNVNKLTSAGSVFRFWVADWFAMLNNKMGGDLDKIRLVGQYMVEIWKSVGMDMTNVEFLWASKEIIAHSASYWLRVMDIARRTTIARTLKCCTIMGRKEKEGMQAAQILYPLMQCADIFNLKADICQLGIDQRKINMLARDYCDQAKIRFKPVILSHHMLMGLKEGQEKMSKSDPESAIFMEDAAEDVSRKIEKAFCPEGVVEANPILDYLKHIICPRFAEQGVTVKLTDGQSKTFAAYQELEDAFVAGQVNGTDLKVALTNYLNEILEPVREHFSKGDAKELLAKQSPNGINGIETSPAVDETKQEETVDIVICSSDDEVDEGDNDIENQDEQGEKVAAKCIANGEAIGKKNGFRLLDVASVSVEGSQGHANEDRLLVTSNERFHLFAVMDGHGGSWAGDFLVDKLFGALDAVYEDGFDHTKLTNAMEELDRSFCAQAMRKTDFSGACLLAVILYVDPATDTPQKLVLNIGDCRAIIREAPEPAQGGKKTADKTSSSTANKHTAGGATFALSEDHCAANCKERMRALRSGAYIHNNRIAGVLEPFRTIGDIDVKGPDMKNWVIATPEIHQSELLVGRSMLVIATDGVWSVLNNNRTMALVVKELGTDGTRPSAESAAHTIITEARELGSCDDISVIVVSV
;
A
#
# COMPACT_ATOMS: atom_id res chain seq x y z
N MET A 1 -9.69 26.41 36.89
CA MET A 1 -8.78 27.03 35.90
C MET A 1 -7.37 26.98 36.46
N ALA A 2 -6.58 26.01 36.01
CA ALA A 2 -5.14 25.99 36.21
C ALA A 2 -4.53 26.18 34.82
N THR A 3 -3.59 27.12 34.69
CA THR A 3 -2.79 27.31 33.48
C THR A 3 -2.30 25.96 32.97
N PRO A 4 -2.37 25.68 31.65
CA PRO A 4 -1.93 24.41 31.11
C PRO A 4 -0.47 24.18 31.52
N PRO A 5 -0.09 22.97 31.97
CA PRO A 5 1.31 22.64 32.11
C PRO A 5 1.99 22.85 30.75
N PRO A 6 3.25 23.33 30.72
CA PRO A 6 3.96 23.53 29.46
C PRO A 6 3.97 22.21 28.69
N ALA A 7 3.71 22.29 27.38
CA ALA A 7 3.84 21.16 26.47
C ALA A 7 5.17 20.43 26.74
N PRO A 8 5.17 19.09 26.80
CA PRO A 8 6.39 18.34 27.09
C PRO A 8 7.50 18.81 26.16
N SER A 9 8.55 19.30 26.80
CA SER A 9 9.67 20.02 26.20
C SER A 9 10.24 19.26 25.00
N ALA A 10 10.29 19.97 23.87
CA ALA A 10 11.12 19.76 22.70
C ALA A 10 11.89 18.43 22.66
N ALA A 11 11.56 17.55 21.70
CA ALA A 11 12.51 16.53 21.28
C ALA A 11 13.86 17.23 21.05
N THR A 12 14.87 16.87 21.85
CA THR A 12 16.16 17.54 21.84
C THR A 12 16.78 17.33 20.47
N VAL A 13 17.00 18.42 19.75
CA VAL A 13 17.61 18.40 18.42
C VAL A 13 18.98 17.75 18.56
N GLN A 14 19.17 16.63 17.86
CA GLN A 14 20.42 15.89 17.92
C GLN A 14 21.56 16.76 17.37
N LYS A 15 22.72 16.72 18.02
CA LYS A 15 23.90 17.48 17.57
C LYS A 15 24.23 17.18 16.11
N GLY A 16 24.38 18.23 15.31
CA GLY A 16 24.65 18.14 13.87
C GLY A 16 23.40 18.17 12.98
N PHE A 17 22.20 18.25 13.55
CA PHE A 17 20.94 18.45 12.84
C PHE A 17 20.38 19.85 13.11
N SER A 18 19.72 20.41 12.09
CA SER A 18 18.93 21.64 12.16
C SER A 18 17.57 21.35 12.80
N ALA A 19 16.97 22.39 13.41
CA ALA A 19 15.62 22.34 13.97
C ALA A 19 14.66 23.05 13.02
N LEU A 20 13.58 22.38 12.61
CA LEU A 20 12.58 23.02 11.74
C LEU A 20 11.81 24.08 12.53
N SER A 21 11.72 25.27 11.94
CA SER A 21 10.87 26.36 12.42
C SER A 21 9.82 26.69 11.36
N LEU A 22 8.55 26.47 11.67
CA LEU A 22 7.44 26.67 10.74
C LEU A 22 7.04 28.16 10.58
N ASP A 23 7.27 28.97 11.63
CA ASP A 23 6.78 30.35 11.74
C ASP A 23 7.86 31.43 11.51
N MET A 24 9.11 31.03 11.25
CA MET A 24 10.20 31.99 11.08
C MET A 24 10.46 32.24 9.60
N PRO A 25 10.58 33.51 9.18
CA PRO A 25 10.94 33.82 7.80
C PRO A 25 12.34 33.26 7.50
N ILE A 26 12.47 32.62 6.34
CA ILE A 26 13.75 32.09 5.87
C ILE A 26 14.75 33.25 5.75
N PRO A 27 15.96 33.11 6.31
CA PRO A 27 16.99 34.14 6.19
C PRO A 27 17.24 34.51 4.71
N ALA A 28 17.15 35.79 4.38
CA ALA A 28 17.44 36.24 3.02
C ALA A 28 18.92 36.05 2.70
N ALA A 29 19.23 35.48 1.53
CA ALA A 29 20.59 35.44 0.97
C ALA A 29 20.67 36.40 -0.23
N PRO A 30 20.88 37.71 -0.01
CA PRO A 30 20.68 38.76 -1.01
C PRO A 30 21.57 38.61 -2.25
N GLU A 31 22.76 38.02 -2.14
CA GLU A 31 23.69 37.85 -3.28
C GLU A 31 23.20 36.80 -4.30
N VAL A 32 22.55 35.72 -3.84
CA VAL A 32 22.07 34.62 -4.72
C VAL A 32 20.66 34.92 -5.28
N ALA A 33 19.87 35.72 -4.55
CA ALA A 33 18.56 36.17 -5.03
C ALA A 33 18.64 36.95 -6.35
N ALA A 34 19.76 37.66 -6.60
CA ALA A 34 19.98 38.54 -7.75
C ALA A 34 20.36 37.82 -9.07
N LEU A 35 20.53 36.49 -9.07
CA LEU A 35 20.87 35.75 -10.29
C LEU A 35 19.75 35.88 -11.34
N PRO A 36 20.09 36.07 -12.64
CA PRO A 36 19.11 36.03 -13.72
C PRO A 36 18.35 34.70 -13.74
N ILE A 37 17.05 34.74 -14.04
CA ILE A 37 16.19 33.54 -14.04
C ILE A 37 16.72 32.43 -14.95
N GLU A 38 17.26 32.79 -16.12
CA GLU A 38 17.87 31.81 -17.04
C GLU A 38 19.04 31.05 -16.40
N GLU A 39 19.84 31.73 -15.59
CA GLU A 39 20.97 31.10 -14.91
C GLU A 39 20.50 30.18 -13.78
N LYS A 40 19.43 30.55 -13.07
CA LYS A 40 18.77 29.68 -12.07
C LYS A 40 18.22 28.43 -12.74
N LEU A 41 17.46 28.57 -13.83
CA LEU A 41 16.87 27.46 -14.57
C LEU A 41 17.94 26.52 -15.16
N ALA A 42 19.05 27.05 -15.68
CA ALA A 42 20.14 26.22 -16.17
C ALA A 42 20.78 25.34 -15.07
N LYS A 43 20.94 25.89 -13.86
CA LYS A 43 21.44 25.12 -12.70
C LYS A 43 20.45 24.03 -12.28
N LEU A 44 19.14 24.28 -12.36
CA LEU A 44 18.10 23.29 -12.07
C LEU A 44 17.97 22.23 -13.18
N ALA A 45 18.05 22.60 -14.45
CA ALA A 45 18.05 21.66 -15.57
C ALA A 45 19.17 20.61 -15.45
N ALA A 46 20.35 21.04 -14.98
CA ALA A 46 21.49 20.14 -14.76
C ALA A 46 21.23 19.02 -13.73
N ILE A 47 20.23 19.18 -12.84
CA ILE A 47 19.81 18.14 -11.89
C ILE A 47 19.12 17.00 -12.63
N THR A 48 18.25 17.31 -13.60
CA THR A 48 17.51 16.31 -14.39
C THR A 48 18.40 15.58 -15.40
N GLY A 49 19.54 16.19 -15.77
CA GLY A 49 20.43 15.66 -16.80
C GLY A 49 19.89 15.82 -18.22
N ALA A 50 18.80 16.58 -18.38
CA ALA A 50 18.14 16.92 -19.64
C ALA A 50 17.62 18.36 -19.58
N PRO A 51 17.17 18.95 -20.70
CA PRO A 51 16.41 20.19 -20.67
C PRO A 51 15.13 20.02 -19.83
N LEU A 52 14.73 21.07 -19.11
CA LEU A 52 13.45 21.11 -18.40
C LEU A 52 12.30 21.01 -19.40
N SER A 53 11.19 20.37 -18.99
CA SER A 53 9.96 20.42 -19.79
C SER A 53 9.42 21.85 -19.82
N GLN A 54 8.60 22.18 -20.83
CA GLN A 54 7.95 23.51 -20.90
C GLN A 54 7.09 23.78 -19.67
N GLU A 55 6.44 22.75 -19.12
CA GLU A 55 5.64 22.86 -17.91
C GLU A 55 6.51 23.15 -16.68
N ASP A 56 7.57 22.37 -16.45
CA ASP A 56 8.47 22.56 -15.30
C ASP A 56 9.14 23.93 -15.36
N GLU A 57 9.59 24.36 -16.54
CA GLU A 57 10.21 25.67 -16.72
C GLU A 57 9.23 26.81 -16.39
N SER A 58 7.99 26.71 -16.88
CA SER A 58 6.94 27.70 -16.60
C SER A 58 6.62 27.77 -15.11
N GLN A 59 6.45 26.62 -14.45
CA GLN A 59 6.19 26.55 -13.01
C GLN A 59 7.35 27.11 -12.19
N LEU A 60 8.60 26.80 -12.54
CA LEU A 60 9.78 27.34 -11.86
C LEU A 60 9.91 28.86 -12.05
N ARG A 61 9.62 29.40 -13.24
CA ARG A 61 9.61 30.85 -13.48
C ARG A 61 8.58 31.55 -12.59
N ALA A 62 7.36 31.02 -12.51
CA ALA A 62 6.32 31.54 -11.64
C ALA A 62 6.74 31.47 -10.15
N LEU A 63 7.30 30.33 -9.74
CA LEU A 63 7.75 30.11 -8.37
C LEU A 63 8.85 31.08 -7.95
N PHE A 64 9.87 31.32 -8.78
CA PHE A 64 10.94 32.28 -8.46
C PHE A 64 10.49 33.75 -8.54
N ALA A 65 9.40 34.05 -9.26
CA ALA A 65 8.80 35.38 -9.27
C ALA A 65 8.03 35.66 -7.97
N GLU A 66 7.36 34.65 -7.42
CA GLU A 66 6.63 34.74 -6.15
C GLU A 66 7.58 34.66 -4.93
N LYS A 67 8.52 33.71 -4.96
CA LYS A 67 9.40 33.38 -3.83
C LYS A 67 10.87 33.51 -4.24
N PRO A 68 11.61 34.48 -3.68
CA PRO A 68 13.04 34.65 -3.97
C PRO A 68 13.90 33.43 -3.59
N HIS A 69 13.47 32.70 -2.55
CA HIS A 69 14.14 31.52 -2.02
C HIS A 69 13.17 30.34 -1.87
N PRO A 70 12.77 29.67 -2.97
CA PRO A 70 11.91 28.50 -2.89
C PRO A 70 12.57 27.38 -2.09
N ILE A 71 11.77 26.62 -1.35
CA ILE A 71 12.24 25.53 -0.49
C ILE A 71 12.32 24.24 -1.32
N ALA A 72 13.51 23.69 -1.47
CA ALA A 72 13.74 22.40 -2.11
C ALA A 72 14.03 21.31 -1.08
N TYR A 73 13.48 20.11 -1.29
CA TYR A 73 13.55 18.99 -0.36
C TYR A 73 14.03 17.69 -1.04
N ASP A 74 14.90 16.93 -0.34
CA ASP A 74 15.18 15.51 -0.61
C ASP A 74 15.30 14.69 0.69
N GLY A 75 14.86 13.43 0.65
CA GLY A 75 14.74 12.52 1.79
C GLY A 75 15.64 11.28 1.66
N PHE A 76 16.24 10.86 2.78
CA PHE A 76 17.26 9.81 2.78
C PHE A 76 17.07 8.80 3.91
N GLU A 77 16.81 7.54 3.56
CA GLU A 77 16.89 6.45 4.53
C GLU A 77 18.36 6.24 5.00
N PRO A 78 18.66 6.28 6.31
CA PRO A 78 19.95 5.84 6.84
C PRO A 78 20.08 4.31 6.72
N SER A 79 20.44 3.86 5.52
CA SER A 79 20.38 2.46 5.11
C SER A 79 21.75 1.79 5.02
N GLY A 80 22.83 2.39 5.52
CA GLY A 80 24.16 1.79 5.61
C GLY A 80 25.28 2.72 5.22
N ARG A 81 26.31 2.17 4.55
CA ARG A 81 27.39 2.98 3.98
C ARG A 81 26.83 3.87 2.87
N VAL A 82 27.24 5.14 2.84
CA VAL A 82 26.83 6.12 1.83
C VAL A 82 27.45 5.74 0.48
N THR A 83 26.65 5.66 -0.57
CA THR A 83 27.10 5.34 -1.93
C THR A 83 27.42 6.63 -2.71
N LEU A 84 28.00 6.52 -3.92
CA LEU A 84 28.14 7.69 -4.79
C LEU A 84 26.80 8.37 -5.10
N ALA A 85 25.70 7.61 -5.16
CA ALA A 85 24.37 8.17 -5.39
C ALA A 85 23.88 8.99 -4.20
N SER A 86 23.87 8.42 -2.98
CA SER A 86 23.37 9.13 -1.78
C SER A 86 24.37 10.15 -1.21
N GLY A 87 25.64 10.07 -1.60
CA GLY A 87 26.67 11.04 -1.25
C GLY A 87 26.87 12.06 -2.36
N LEU A 88 27.76 11.75 -3.30
CA LEU A 88 28.29 12.71 -4.27
C LEU A 88 27.22 13.32 -5.19
N LEU A 89 26.37 12.51 -5.84
CA LEU A 89 25.32 13.03 -6.73
C LEU A 89 24.36 13.96 -5.98
N ARG A 90 24.00 13.59 -4.76
CA ARG A 90 23.07 14.37 -3.92
C ARG A 90 23.69 15.65 -3.40
N ALA A 91 24.97 15.61 -3.03
CA ALA A 91 25.71 16.81 -2.67
C ALA A 91 25.79 17.79 -3.85
N LEU A 92 26.07 17.30 -5.06
CA LEU A 92 26.07 18.11 -6.28
C LEU A 92 24.69 18.73 -6.56
N ASN A 93 23.61 17.96 -6.43
CA ASN A 93 22.26 18.49 -6.66
C ASN A 93 21.84 19.52 -5.60
N ALA A 94 22.15 19.29 -4.33
CA ALA A 94 21.91 20.28 -3.27
C ALA A 94 22.72 21.56 -3.52
N GLN A 95 23.98 21.47 -3.95
CA GLN A 95 24.78 22.64 -4.32
C GLN A 95 24.21 23.39 -5.52
N ARG A 96 23.66 22.70 -6.52
CA ARG A 96 22.96 23.32 -7.67
C ARG A 96 21.71 24.07 -7.23
N LEU A 97 20.92 23.49 -6.34
CA LEU A 97 19.75 24.14 -5.75
C LEU A 97 20.14 25.40 -4.96
N LEU A 98 21.13 25.30 -4.06
CA LEU A 98 21.66 26.44 -3.31
C LEU A 98 22.17 27.53 -4.25
N ALA A 99 22.92 27.15 -5.29
CA ALA A 99 23.44 28.08 -6.29
C ALA A 99 22.36 28.68 -7.21
N ALA A 100 21.19 28.06 -7.31
CA ALA A 100 20.01 28.62 -7.98
C ALA A 100 19.22 29.57 -7.08
N GLY A 101 19.61 29.71 -5.80
CA GLY A 101 18.96 30.57 -4.83
C GLY A 101 17.89 29.89 -3.98
N CYS A 102 17.75 28.56 -4.06
CA CYS A 102 16.80 27.81 -3.24
C CYS A 102 17.29 27.72 -1.78
N HIS A 103 16.32 27.58 -0.86
CA HIS A 103 16.58 27.07 0.48
C HIS A 103 16.48 25.54 0.46
N VAL A 104 17.50 24.84 0.91
CA VAL A 104 17.60 23.38 0.76
C VAL A 104 17.43 22.68 2.10
N ARG A 105 16.48 21.74 2.13
CA ARG A 105 16.16 20.88 3.26
C ARG A 105 16.51 19.43 2.92
N LEU A 106 17.39 18.82 3.70
CA LEU A 106 17.71 17.40 3.59
C LEU A 106 17.13 16.65 4.79
N LEU A 107 16.19 15.73 4.57
CA LEU A 107 15.60 14.93 5.65
C LEU A 107 16.33 13.59 5.77
N VAL A 108 16.98 13.38 6.90
CA VAL A 108 17.46 12.07 7.29
C VAL A 108 16.29 11.29 7.88
N ALA A 109 15.76 10.37 7.07
CA ALA A 109 14.50 9.68 7.26
C ALA A 109 14.68 8.40 8.10
N ASP A 110 15.08 8.55 9.36
CA ASP A 110 15.34 7.44 10.29
C ASP A 110 14.10 6.62 10.66
N THR A 111 12.93 7.27 10.80
CA THR A 111 11.63 6.61 10.97
C THR A 111 11.19 5.82 9.74
N HIS A 112 11.51 6.32 8.54
CA HIS A 112 11.27 5.62 7.28
C HIS A 112 12.17 4.38 7.16
N ALA A 113 13.46 4.49 7.49
CA ALA A 113 14.35 3.33 7.53
C ALA A 113 13.96 2.29 8.61
N LEU A 114 13.40 2.74 9.75
CA LEU A 114 12.78 1.87 10.75
C LEU A 114 11.62 1.08 10.13
N LEU A 115 10.69 1.77 9.46
CA LEU A 115 9.55 1.16 8.79
C LEU A 115 9.97 0.20 7.68
N ASN A 116 11.03 0.51 6.93
CA ASN A 116 11.58 -0.37 5.89
C ASN A 116 12.50 -1.47 6.45
N ASN A 117 12.44 -1.73 7.77
CA ASN A 117 13.16 -2.79 8.49
C ASN A 117 14.70 -2.75 8.33
N LYS A 118 15.30 -1.59 8.02
CA LYS A 118 16.77 -1.49 7.90
C LYS A 118 17.42 -1.85 9.23
N PHE A 119 18.38 -2.76 9.21
CA PHE A 119 19.07 -3.30 10.40
C PHE A 119 18.13 -3.91 11.45
N GLY A 120 17.01 -4.52 11.01
CA GLY A 120 15.97 -5.04 11.88
C GLY A 120 15.21 -3.94 12.65
N GLY A 121 15.31 -2.68 12.23
CA GLY A 121 14.70 -1.54 12.91
C GLY A 121 15.36 -1.18 14.25
N ASP A 122 16.67 -1.40 14.37
CA ASP A 122 17.44 -1.00 15.56
C ASP A 122 17.73 0.52 15.53
N LEU A 123 16.96 1.27 16.32
CA LEU A 123 17.07 2.74 16.39
C LEU A 123 18.48 3.25 16.67
N LYS A 124 19.28 2.55 17.49
CA LYS A 124 20.66 2.99 17.80
C LYS A 124 21.56 2.87 16.59
N LYS A 125 21.41 1.80 15.82
CA LYS A 125 22.15 1.63 14.55
C LYS A 125 21.71 2.66 13.53
N LEU A 126 20.40 2.90 13.40
CA LEU A 126 19.86 3.91 12.49
C LEU A 126 20.41 5.30 12.83
N GLN A 127 20.35 5.74 14.09
CA GLN A 127 20.91 7.03 14.53
C GLN A 127 22.42 7.15 14.30
N SER A 128 23.18 6.07 14.52
CA SER A 128 24.62 6.03 14.23
C SER A 128 24.89 6.25 12.73
N ILE A 129 24.09 5.63 11.86
CA ILE A 129 24.20 5.79 10.41
C ILE A 129 23.72 7.18 9.97
N SER A 130 22.65 7.71 10.56
CA SER A 130 22.18 9.08 10.33
C SER A 130 23.30 10.08 10.57
N THR A 131 24.00 9.96 11.70
CA THR A 131 25.13 10.84 12.05
C THR A 131 26.29 10.67 11.06
N TYR A 132 26.62 9.44 10.70
CA TYR A 132 27.66 9.15 9.71
C TYR A 132 27.36 9.78 8.35
N MET A 133 26.10 9.71 7.89
CA MET A 133 25.68 10.28 6.62
C MET A 133 25.83 11.80 6.60
N VAL A 134 25.45 12.48 7.68
CA VAL A 134 25.65 13.94 7.83
C VAL A 134 27.13 14.30 7.80
N GLU A 135 27.99 13.53 8.47
CA GLU A 135 29.45 13.78 8.45
C GLU A 135 30.08 13.53 7.06
N VAL A 136 29.54 12.60 6.26
CA VAL A 136 29.93 12.45 4.85
C VAL A 136 29.52 13.68 4.03
N TRP A 137 28.30 14.19 4.21
CA TRP A 137 27.84 15.39 3.50
C TRP A 137 28.62 16.65 3.90
N LYS A 138 28.97 16.81 5.18
CA LYS A 138 29.88 17.87 5.64
C LYS A 138 31.22 17.83 4.91
N ALA A 139 31.80 16.65 4.74
CA ALA A 139 33.05 16.47 4.01
C ALA A 139 32.92 16.77 2.50
N LEU A 140 31.71 16.73 1.96
CA LEU A 140 31.37 17.15 0.58
C LEU A 140 30.98 18.64 0.48
N GLY A 141 31.12 19.41 1.56
CA GLY A 141 30.83 20.85 1.58
C GLY A 141 29.39 21.20 1.94
N LEU A 142 28.58 20.24 2.39
CA LEU A 142 27.22 20.48 2.92
C LEU A 142 27.23 20.51 4.45
N ASP A 143 27.87 21.53 5.01
CA ASP A 143 27.89 21.77 6.45
C ASP A 143 26.82 22.81 6.82
N ALA A 144 25.67 22.36 7.31
CA ALA A 144 24.54 23.25 7.67
C ALA A 144 24.88 24.32 8.72
N GLU A 145 25.97 24.15 9.48
CA GLU A 145 26.46 25.17 10.41
C GLU A 145 27.22 26.32 9.69
N LYS A 146 27.66 26.09 8.45
CA LYS A 146 28.50 27.02 7.66
C LYS A 146 27.87 27.47 6.35
N VAL A 147 26.99 26.65 5.79
CA VAL A 147 26.32 26.90 4.52
C VAL A 147 24.98 27.57 4.80
N PRO A 148 24.80 28.85 4.41
CA PRO A 148 23.50 29.51 4.56
C PRO A 148 22.46 28.79 3.70
N ASN A 149 21.20 28.86 4.12
CA ASN A 149 20.07 28.26 3.41
C ASN A 149 20.13 26.73 3.26
N LEU A 150 20.93 26.04 4.07
CA LEU A 150 20.95 24.59 4.16
C LEU A 150 20.47 24.14 5.55
N GLU A 151 19.45 23.30 5.58
CA GLU A 151 18.99 22.62 6.78
C GLU A 151 19.09 21.10 6.59
N ILE A 152 19.62 20.41 7.59
CA ILE A 152 19.68 18.94 7.61
C ILE A 152 18.92 18.46 8.84
N MET A 153 17.78 17.81 8.64
CA MET A 153 16.86 17.48 9.72
C MET A 153 16.76 15.97 9.92
N LEU A 154 16.36 15.58 11.13
CA LEU A 154 16.10 14.18 11.48
C LEU A 154 14.59 13.95 11.58
N ALA A 155 14.04 13.02 10.80
CA ALA A 155 12.60 12.80 10.72
C ALA A 155 11.96 12.48 12.08
N SER A 156 12.58 11.60 12.89
CA SER A 156 12.10 11.31 14.24
C SER A 156 12.01 12.53 15.16
N THR A 157 12.87 13.53 14.95
CA THR A 157 12.89 14.76 15.74
C THR A 157 11.78 15.71 15.29
N GLU A 158 11.68 15.98 13.99
CA GLU A 158 10.73 16.98 13.49
C GLU A 158 9.27 16.50 13.53
N THR A 159 9.02 15.22 13.24
CA THR A 159 7.68 14.63 13.38
C THR A 159 7.20 14.57 14.84
N ALA A 160 8.12 14.56 15.81
CA ALA A 160 7.77 14.66 17.24
C ALA A 160 7.56 16.13 17.67
N ARG A 161 8.38 17.07 17.19
CA ARG A 161 8.24 18.50 17.49
C ARG A 161 6.95 19.10 16.93
N HIS A 162 6.55 18.65 15.74
CA HIS A 162 5.39 19.15 15.00
C HIS A 162 4.27 18.11 14.91
N ALA A 163 4.13 17.29 15.96
CA ALA A 163 3.29 16.09 15.95
C ALA A 163 1.83 16.34 15.57
N GLY A 164 1.22 17.41 16.07
CA GLY A 164 -0.18 17.74 15.78
C GLY A 164 -0.41 17.97 14.28
N ALA A 165 0.42 18.81 13.65
CA ALA A 165 0.32 19.11 12.22
C ALA A 165 0.67 17.88 11.37
N TYR A 166 1.81 17.24 11.64
CA TYR A 166 2.31 16.14 10.82
C TYR A 166 1.39 14.92 10.84
N TRP A 167 0.97 14.45 12.02
CA TRP A 167 0.18 13.23 12.10
C TRP A 167 -1.27 13.45 11.68
N SER A 168 -1.83 14.65 11.84
CA SER A 168 -3.14 14.97 11.26
C SER A 168 -3.10 14.89 9.73
N GLN A 169 -2.01 15.36 9.10
CA GLN A 169 -1.80 15.27 7.66
C GLN A 169 -1.71 13.81 7.19
N VAL A 170 -0.93 12.97 7.90
CA VAL A 170 -0.81 11.53 7.59
C VAL A 170 -2.16 10.83 7.68
N LEU A 171 -2.95 11.13 8.73
CA LEU A 171 -4.26 10.52 8.94
C LEU A 171 -5.30 10.98 7.91
N ASP A 172 -5.27 12.26 7.51
CA ASP A 172 -6.12 12.78 6.45
C ASP A 172 -5.78 12.16 5.08
N ALA A 173 -4.50 12.01 4.75
CA ALA A 173 -4.07 11.28 3.56
C ALA A 173 -4.55 9.81 3.59
N ALA A 174 -4.49 9.17 4.75
CA ALA A 174 -5.00 7.81 4.93
C ALA A 174 -6.51 7.70 4.67
N GLY A 175 -7.29 8.73 5.06
CA GLY A 175 -8.74 8.81 4.80
C GLY A 175 -9.13 9.08 3.34
N ARG A 176 -8.14 9.34 2.47
CA ARG A 176 -8.34 9.74 1.07
C ARG A 176 -7.93 8.68 0.07
N PHE A 177 -6.88 7.92 0.39
CA PHE A 177 -6.37 6.88 -0.49
C PHE A 177 -6.86 5.49 -0.10
N THR A 178 -7.08 4.65 -1.11
CA THR A 178 -7.32 3.23 -0.89
C THR A 178 -6.02 2.49 -0.53
N VAL A 179 -6.14 1.34 0.11
CA VAL A 179 -4.99 0.48 0.44
C VAL A 179 -4.24 0.11 -0.84
N GLU A 180 -4.96 -0.24 -1.90
CA GLU A 180 -4.40 -0.67 -3.18
C GLU A 180 -3.59 0.46 -3.85
N ARG A 181 -4.13 1.69 -3.84
CA ARG A 181 -3.42 2.87 -4.38
C ARG A 181 -2.11 3.13 -3.65
N VAL A 182 -2.09 2.96 -2.32
CA VAL A 182 -0.87 3.14 -1.52
C VAL A 182 0.12 1.98 -1.74
N GLN A 183 -0.35 0.75 -1.97
CA GLN A 183 0.53 -0.39 -2.28
C GLN A 183 1.31 -0.20 -3.59
N GLN A 184 0.76 0.52 -4.57
CA GLN A 184 1.47 0.87 -5.80
C GLN A 184 2.74 1.72 -5.55
N CYS A 185 2.85 2.34 -4.38
CA CYS A 185 4.04 3.09 -3.97
C CYS A 185 5.16 2.20 -3.41
N ALA A 186 5.03 0.87 -3.38
CA ALA A 186 6.09 -0.05 -2.92
C ALA A 186 7.51 0.23 -3.50
N PRO A 187 7.67 0.65 -4.78
CA PRO A 187 8.98 0.96 -5.35
C PRO A 187 9.76 2.06 -4.61
N ILE A 188 9.09 3.03 -3.96
CA ILE A 188 9.78 4.11 -3.24
C ILE A 188 10.60 3.57 -2.06
N MET A 189 10.20 2.42 -1.53
CA MET A 189 10.89 1.68 -0.46
C MET A 189 11.92 0.66 -1.00
N GLY A 190 12.08 0.57 -2.32
CA GLY A 190 12.85 -0.48 -2.98
C GLY A 190 12.20 -1.87 -2.88
N ARG A 191 10.87 -1.95 -2.87
CA ARG A 191 10.09 -3.19 -2.80
C ARG A 191 9.28 -3.42 -4.08
N SER A 192 8.90 -4.66 -4.35
CA SER A 192 8.00 -5.00 -5.45
C SER A 192 6.54 -4.89 -5.01
N THR A 193 5.67 -4.50 -5.94
CA THR A 193 4.21 -4.60 -5.81
C THR A 193 3.72 -6.05 -5.81
N GLU A 194 4.55 -6.99 -6.25
CA GLU A 194 4.25 -8.43 -6.36
C GLU A 194 4.77 -9.26 -5.19
N ASP A 195 5.37 -8.63 -4.17
CA ASP A 195 5.93 -9.36 -3.02
C ASP A 195 4.86 -10.23 -2.33
N SER A 196 5.19 -11.47 -1.99
CA SER A 196 4.23 -12.38 -1.33
C SER A 196 3.83 -11.97 0.10
N THR A 197 4.61 -11.10 0.73
CA THR A 197 4.39 -10.64 2.11
C THR A 197 4.19 -9.14 2.17
N HIS A 198 2.98 -8.74 2.56
CA HIS A 198 2.61 -7.34 2.73
C HIS A 198 2.34 -7.04 4.20
N ASN A 199 3.36 -6.54 4.90
CA ASN A 199 3.18 -5.94 6.22
C ASN A 199 2.65 -4.51 6.11
N THR A 200 1.95 -4.07 7.15
CA THR A 200 1.23 -2.79 7.17
C THR A 200 2.15 -1.57 7.21
N ASN A 201 3.42 -1.74 7.56
CA ASN A 201 4.46 -0.73 7.38
C ASN A 201 4.56 -0.20 5.94
N ARG A 202 4.20 -1.01 4.94
CA ARG A 202 4.17 -0.63 3.52
C ARG A 202 3.02 0.31 3.15
N ILE A 203 2.04 0.47 4.03
CA ILE A 203 0.97 1.47 3.90
C ILE A 203 1.34 2.75 4.65
N LEU A 204 1.87 2.62 5.86
CA LEU A 204 2.23 3.77 6.68
C LEU A 204 3.39 4.58 6.07
N TYR A 205 4.39 3.92 5.49
CA TYR A 205 5.56 4.59 4.93
C TYR A 205 5.20 5.60 3.80
N PRO A 206 4.46 5.23 2.72
CA PRO A 206 4.16 6.20 1.67
C PRO A 206 3.25 7.35 2.13
N LEU A 207 2.35 7.10 3.09
CA LEU A 207 1.53 8.14 3.69
C LEU A 207 2.35 9.15 4.49
N MET A 208 3.39 8.67 5.20
CA MET A 208 4.36 9.53 5.87
C MET A 208 5.18 10.36 4.87
N GLN A 209 5.71 9.73 3.82
CA GLN A 209 6.46 10.46 2.78
C GLN A 209 5.59 11.49 2.04
N CYS A 210 4.29 11.21 1.85
CA CYS A 210 3.33 12.18 1.32
C CYS A 210 3.23 13.41 2.24
N ALA A 211 3.17 13.20 3.56
CA ALA A 211 3.09 14.28 4.55
C ALA A 211 4.41 15.06 4.74
N ASP A 212 5.57 14.43 4.50
CA ASP A 212 6.90 15.04 4.71
C ASP A 212 7.04 16.39 4.00
N GLY A 213 6.72 16.46 2.70
CA GLY A 213 6.91 17.70 1.94
C GLY A 213 6.02 18.85 2.41
N PHE A 214 4.83 18.56 2.97
CA PHE A 214 3.97 19.58 3.59
C PHE A 214 4.56 20.10 4.90
N LEU A 215 5.04 19.20 5.77
CA LEU A 215 5.74 19.59 7.00
C LEU A 215 6.96 20.45 6.67
N LEU A 216 7.72 20.05 5.66
CA LEU A 216 8.90 20.75 5.20
C LEU A 216 8.58 21.97 4.33
N GLN A 217 7.31 22.31 4.15
CA GLN A 217 6.83 23.45 3.35
C GLN A 217 7.44 23.50 1.94
N ALA A 218 7.80 22.34 1.37
CA ALA A 218 8.55 22.25 0.14
C ALA A 218 7.81 22.90 -1.04
N ASP A 219 8.53 23.69 -1.81
CA ASP A 219 8.11 24.21 -3.12
C ASP A 219 8.65 23.34 -4.26
N ILE A 220 9.80 22.68 -4.05
CA ILE A 220 10.46 21.80 -5.03
C ILE A 220 10.76 20.45 -4.39
N TYR A 221 10.25 19.38 -4.98
CA TYR A 221 10.52 17.99 -4.58
C TYR A 221 11.66 17.47 -5.45
N GLN A 222 12.88 17.49 -4.92
CA GLN A 222 14.08 17.10 -5.66
C GLN A 222 14.46 15.67 -5.28
N MET A 223 13.84 14.68 -5.93
CA MET A 223 14.01 13.26 -5.59
C MET A 223 14.54 12.42 -6.75
N GLY A 224 14.86 11.15 -6.50
CA GLY A 224 15.29 10.21 -7.55
C GLY A 224 14.13 9.76 -8.42
N ALA A 225 14.41 9.38 -9.67
CA ALA A 225 13.38 8.85 -10.57
C ALA A 225 12.63 7.61 -10.02
N ASP A 226 13.23 6.89 -9.06
CA ASP A 226 12.60 5.77 -8.35
C ASP A 226 11.56 6.19 -7.30
N GLN A 227 11.40 7.49 -7.05
CA GLN A 227 10.44 8.05 -6.10
C GLN A 227 9.14 8.53 -6.76
N GLU A 228 8.99 8.34 -8.08
CA GLU A 228 7.88 8.94 -8.84
C GLU A 228 6.49 8.47 -8.37
N ALA A 229 6.33 7.19 -8.01
CA ALA A 229 5.06 6.70 -7.46
C ALA A 229 4.65 7.42 -6.15
N GLY A 230 5.62 7.93 -5.39
CA GLY A 230 5.38 8.77 -4.21
C GLY A 230 5.03 10.21 -4.59
N ASN A 231 5.70 10.76 -5.60
CA ASN A 231 5.37 12.08 -6.16
C ASN A 231 3.95 12.12 -6.72
N GLU A 232 3.54 11.08 -7.46
CA GLU A 232 2.16 10.91 -7.94
C GLU A 232 1.16 10.89 -6.79
N LEU A 233 1.46 10.19 -5.69
CA LEU A 233 0.60 10.18 -4.51
C LEU A 233 0.42 11.59 -3.90
N VAL A 234 1.47 12.42 -3.90
CA VAL A 234 1.40 13.82 -3.47
C VAL A 234 0.55 14.65 -4.43
N ARG A 235 0.72 14.48 -5.75
CA ARG A 235 -0.10 15.16 -6.76
C ARG A 235 -1.59 14.81 -6.61
N ASP A 236 -1.90 13.53 -6.44
CA ASP A 236 -3.26 13.06 -6.20
C ASP A 236 -3.85 13.68 -4.93
N TYR A 237 -3.05 13.77 -3.87
CA TYR A 237 -3.47 14.35 -2.59
C TYR A 237 -3.81 15.84 -2.74
N ILE A 238 -2.93 16.60 -3.40
CA ILE A 238 -3.12 18.02 -3.71
C ILE A 238 -4.38 18.22 -4.55
N ALA A 239 -4.60 17.39 -5.57
CA ALA A 239 -5.77 17.46 -6.44
C ALA A 239 -7.07 17.19 -5.66
N GLN A 240 -7.13 16.13 -4.85
CA GLN A 240 -8.31 15.80 -4.04
C GLN A 240 -8.63 16.82 -2.94
N LYS A 241 -7.63 17.60 -2.51
CA LYS A 241 -7.80 18.69 -1.54
C LYS A 241 -8.01 20.05 -2.19
N GLU A 242 -7.90 20.12 -3.52
CA GLU A 242 -7.93 21.38 -4.28
C GLU A 242 -6.94 22.42 -3.72
N LEU A 243 -5.75 21.97 -3.28
CA LEU A 243 -4.78 22.90 -2.68
C LEU A 243 -4.24 23.85 -3.75
N PRO A 244 -4.18 25.17 -3.47
CA PRO A 244 -3.79 26.17 -4.47
C PRO A 244 -2.30 26.07 -4.81
N LYS A 245 -1.48 25.66 -3.84
CA LYS A 245 -0.03 25.56 -3.98
C LYS A 245 0.37 24.21 -4.56
N LYS A 246 0.97 24.22 -5.75
CA LYS A 246 1.48 23.02 -6.44
C LYS A 246 3.01 23.05 -6.42
N PRO A 247 3.68 22.06 -5.81
CA PRO A 247 5.13 21.98 -5.85
C PRO A 247 5.62 21.54 -7.23
N VAL A 248 6.85 21.92 -7.56
CA VAL A 248 7.56 21.44 -8.75
C VAL A 248 8.30 20.14 -8.41
N PHE A 249 8.16 19.12 -9.24
CA PHE A 249 8.84 17.83 -9.03
C PHE A 249 10.06 17.73 -9.93
N LEU A 250 11.26 17.83 -9.34
CA LEU A 250 12.52 17.84 -10.07
C LEU A 250 13.26 16.51 -9.86
N THR A 251 12.95 15.53 -10.72
CA THR A 251 13.55 14.20 -10.64
C THR A 251 14.92 14.16 -11.32
N HIS A 252 15.87 13.45 -10.70
CA HIS A 252 17.19 13.23 -11.30
C HIS A 252 17.38 11.74 -11.65
N PRO A 253 18.26 11.44 -12.62
CA PRO A 253 18.49 10.08 -13.10
C PRO A 253 19.22 9.22 -12.07
N LEU A 254 18.93 7.92 -12.08
CA LEU A 254 19.58 6.96 -11.19
C LEU A 254 21.03 6.69 -11.63
N LEU A 255 21.94 6.59 -10.66
CA LEU A 255 23.25 6.01 -10.93
C LEU A 255 23.13 4.49 -11.06
N LEU A 256 23.66 3.98 -12.18
CA LEU A 256 23.65 2.56 -12.48
C LEU A 256 24.51 1.76 -11.49
N GLY A 257 24.17 0.49 -11.29
CA GLY A 257 25.04 -0.46 -10.62
C GLY A 257 26.21 -0.86 -11.51
N LEU A 258 27.32 -1.29 -10.91
CA LEU A 258 28.52 -1.63 -11.66
C LEU A 258 28.40 -2.92 -12.51
N LYS A 259 27.37 -3.75 -12.27
CA LYS A 259 27.16 -5.02 -12.99
C LYS A 259 26.25 -4.83 -14.20
N GLN A 260 26.31 -5.77 -15.15
CA GLN A 260 25.41 -5.79 -16.31
C GLN A 260 23.95 -5.86 -15.85
N GLU A 261 23.05 -5.18 -16.57
CA GLU A 261 21.60 -5.15 -16.30
C GLU A 261 21.21 -4.64 -14.91
N GLN A 262 22.12 -3.93 -14.23
CA GLN A 262 21.85 -3.36 -12.93
C GLN A 262 21.49 -1.87 -13.03
N PHE A 263 20.19 -1.59 -13.11
CA PHE A 263 19.66 -0.23 -13.31
C PHE A 263 19.84 0.73 -12.13
N LYS A 264 20.19 0.22 -10.94
CA LYS A 264 20.44 1.03 -9.74
C LYS A 264 21.50 0.36 -8.86
N MET A 265 22.45 1.14 -8.37
CA MET A 265 23.39 0.64 -7.37
C MET A 265 22.67 0.18 -6.10
N SER A 266 23.10 -0.96 -5.55
CA SER A 266 22.45 -1.56 -4.38
C SER A 266 23.37 -1.57 -3.16
N THR A 267 22.82 -1.21 -1.99
CA THR A 267 23.51 -1.37 -0.71
C THR A 267 23.54 -2.81 -0.21
N THR A 268 22.76 -3.71 -0.81
CA THR A 268 22.71 -5.15 -0.49
C THR A 268 23.78 -5.95 -1.23
N ASP A 269 24.32 -5.41 -2.33
CA ASP A 269 25.42 -5.98 -3.09
C ASP A 269 26.61 -5.01 -3.12
N ALA A 270 27.58 -5.25 -2.24
CA ALA A 270 28.72 -4.36 -2.04
C ALA A 270 29.66 -4.22 -3.25
N GLU A 271 29.64 -5.18 -4.18
CA GLU A 271 30.41 -5.09 -5.43
C GLU A 271 29.66 -4.31 -6.52
N SER A 272 28.36 -4.06 -6.32
CA SER A 272 27.55 -3.27 -7.26
C SER A 272 27.65 -1.76 -7.08
N ALA A 273 28.15 -1.30 -5.94
CA ALA A 273 28.20 0.10 -5.57
C ALA A 273 29.62 0.53 -5.20
N ILE A 274 29.97 1.77 -5.54
CA ILE A 274 31.12 2.46 -4.95
C ILE A 274 30.60 3.25 -3.75
N TYR A 275 31.27 3.10 -2.62
CA TYR A 275 30.95 3.81 -1.39
C TYR A 275 31.85 5.03 -1.21
N MET A 276 31.34 6.06 -0.53
CA MET A 276 32.07 7.31 -0.28
C MET A 276 33.36 7.10 0.52
N ASP A 277 33.44 5.99 1.24
CA ASP A 277 34.56 5.60 2.09
C ASP A 277 35.43 4.47 1.50
N ASP A 278 35.17 4.04 0.25
CA ASP A 278 36.03 3.06 -0.41
C ASP A 278 37.46 3.62 -0.59
N THR A 279 38.45 2.80 -0.27
CA THR A 279 39.87 3.11 -0.51
C THR A 279 40.16 3.21 -2.01
N ALA A 280 41.27 3.86 -2.38
CA ALA A 280 41.65 3.97 -3.79
C ALA A 280 41.82 2.60 -4.48
N ALA A 281 42.26 1.58 -3.73
CA ALA A 281 42.37 0.22 -4.22
C ALA A 281 41.01 -0.47 -4.43
N GLU A 282 40.05 -0.27 -3.52
CA GLU A 282 38.68 -0.79 -3.65
C GLU A 282 37.99 -0.16 -4.86
N VAL A 283 38.05 1.18 -5.02
CA VAL A 283 37.51 1.91 -6.19
C VAL A 283 38.08 1.36 -7.49
N LYS A 284 39.41 1.25 -7.59
CA LYS A 284 40.09 0.71 -8.77
C LYS A 284 39.62 -0.72 -9.09
N THR A 285 39.49 -1.56 -8.07
CA THR A 285 39.09 -2.96 -8.24
C THR A 285 37.66 -3.08 -8.75
N LYS A 286 36.74 -2.30 -8.18
CA LYS A 286 35.33 -2.25 -8.57
C LYS A 286 35.14 -1.73 -9.99
N ILE A 287 35.74 -0.59 -10.33
CA ILE A 287 35.66 0.00 -11.68
C ILE A 287 36.29 -0.93 -12.73
N LYS A 288 37.40 -1.61 -12.40
CA LYS A 288 38.03 -2.57 -13.30
C LYS A 288 37.05 -3.69 -13.71
N LYS A 289 36.28 -4.21 -12.75
CA LYS A 289 35.30 -5.29 -12.96
C LYS A 289 33.96 -4.83 -13.54
N ALA A 290 33.69 -3.52 -13.52
CA ALA A 290 32.40 -2.99 -13.92
C ALA A 290 32.07 -3.29 -15.39
N TYR A 291 30.78 -3.41 -15.69
CA TYR A 291 30.27 -3.55 -17.06
C TYR A 291 30.67 -2.33 -17.89
N CYS A 292 31.26 -2.57 -19.07
CA CYS A 292 31.69 -1.53 -20.01
C CYS A 292 32.15 -2.20 -21.30
N VAL A 293 31.25 -2.38 -22.25
CA VAL A 293 31.54 -2.97 -23.56
C VAL A 293 31.95 -1.85 -24.53
N PRO A 294 32.98 -2.03 -25.39
CA PRO A 294 33.36 -1.03 -26.39
C PRO A 294 32.17 -0.65 -27.29
N GLY A 295 32.03 0.64 -27.63
CA GLY A 295 30.94 1.13 -28.48
C GLY A 295 29.55 1.20 -27.79
N GLU A 296 29.33 0.44 -26.72
CA GLU A 296 28.04 0.36 -26.03
C GLU A 296 27.86 1.48 -25.01
N VAL A 297 26.98 2.43 -25.35
CA VAL A 297 26.67 3.59 -24.50
C VAL A 297 25.52 3.30 -23.52
N ASN A 298 24.47 2.64 -24.00
CA ASN A 298 23.26 2.40 -23.21
C ASN A 298 23.53 1.41 -22.07
N GLY A 299 23.08 1.74 -20.86
CA GLY A 299 23.29 0.87 -19.69
C GLY A 299 24.74 0.77 -19.21
N ASN A 300 25.66 1.60 -19.73
CA ASN A 300 27.07 1.57 -19.35
C ASN A 300 27.33 2.38 -18.06
N PRO A 301 27.64 1.73 -16.91
CA PRO A 301 27.85 2.42 -15.65
C PRO A 301 29.08 3.34 -15.64
N ILE A 302 30.09 3.06 -16.47
CA ILE A 302 31.30 3.89 -16.56
C ILE A 302 30.95 5.24 -17.18
N LEU A 303 30.26 5.24 -18.32
CA LEU A 303 29.79 6.48 -18.96
C LEU A 303 28.76 7.20 -18.10
N ASN A 304 27.87 6.47 -17.44
CA ASN A 304 26.90 7.04 -16.49
C ASN A 304 27.60 7.84 -15.37
N TYR A 305 28.68 7.32 -14.78
CA TYR A 305 29.41 8.02 -13.73
C TYR A 305 30.23 9.20 -14.28
N MET A 306 30.76 9.08 -15.50
CA MET A 306 31.39 10.20 -16.18
C MET A 306 30.39 11.35 -16.35
N LYS A 307 29.20 11.06 -16.89
CA LYS A 307 28.12 12.02 -17.17
C LYS A 307 27.63 12.75 -15.93
N TYR A 308 27.31 12.01 -14.87
CA TYR A 308 26.57 12.56 -13.73
C TYR A 308 27.46 12.97 -12.55
N LEU A 309 28.73 12.54 -12.50
CA LEU A 309 29.63 12.86 -11.39
C LEU A 309 30.89 13.60 -11.86
N VAL A 310 31.60 13.05 -12.86
CA VAL A 310 32.93 13.57 -13.23
C VAL A 310 32.82 14.89 -13.98
N PHE A 311 32.11 14.93 -15.11
CA PHE A 311 31.96 16.16 -15.90
C PHE A 311 31.31 17.30 -15.11
N PRO A 312 30.26 17.06 -14.29
CA PRO A 312 29.71 18.08 -13.42
C PRO A 312 30.70 18.67 -12.40
N SER A 313 31.72 17.89 -12.00
CA SER A 313 32.73 18.33 -11.03
C SER A 313 34.02 18.85 -11.67
N HIS A 314 34.17 18.73 -13.00
CA HIS A 314 35.35 19.12 -13.77
C HIS A 314 34.90 19.85 -15.04
N ILE A 315 34.33 21.04 -14.85
CA ILE A 315 33.76 21.87 -15.91
C ILE A 315 34.83 22.36 -16.91
N GLU A 316 36.09 22.35 -16.51
CA GLU A 316 37.26 22.64 -17.36
C GLU A 316 37.58 21.51 -18.37
N GLY A 317 36.91 20.37 -18.25
CA GLY A 317 37.07 19.21 -19.11
C GLY A 317 37.82 18.05 -18.44
N VAL A 318 37.79 16.91 -19.11
CA VAL A 318 38.34 15.63 -18.65
C VAL A 318 39.50 15.21 -19.52
N THR A 319 40.64 14.91 -18.91
CA THR A 319 41.82 14.39 -19.57
C THR A 319 41.90 12.88 -19.40
N LEU A 320 41.81 12.16 -20.51
CA LEU A 320 41.95 10.71 -20.60
C LEU A 320 43.40 10.38 -20.97
N GLU A 321 44.17 9.95 -19.97
CA GLU A 321 45.60 9.66 -20.10
C GLU A 321 45.83 8.30 -20.79
N ARG A 322 46.63 8.28 -21.86
CA ARG A 322 46.99 7.07 -22.61
C ARG A 322 48.44 7.10 -23.04
N SER A 323 49.03 5.92 -23.21
CA SER A 323 50.38 5.84 -23.78
C SER A 323 50.38 6.33 -25.24
N GLU A 324 51.53 6.81 -25.72
CA GLU A 324 51.74 7.14 -27.14
C GLU A 324 51.33 5.99 -28.09
N LYS A 325 51.56 4.75 -27.66
CA LYS A 325 51.17 3.54 -28.43
C LYS A 325 49.65 3.37 -28.58
N ASN A 326 48.87 3.98 -27.69
CA ASN A 326 47.40 3.97 -27.71
C ASN A 326 46.82 5.33 -28.18
N GLY A 327 47.60 6.11 -28.94
CA GLY A 327 47.14 7.37 -29.55
C GLY A 327 47.23 8.59 -28.64
N GLY A 328 47.98 8.51 -27.53
CA GLY A 328 48.25 9.64 -26.64
C GLY A 328 47.02 10.13 -25.85
N ASN A 329 47.25 11.13 -24.99
CA ASN A 329 46.21 11.72 -24.15
C ASN A 329 45.10 12.35 -25.00
N LEU A 330 43.85 12.17 -24.59
CA LEU A 330 42.71 12.93 -25.11
C LEU A 330 42.18 13.89 -24.07
N ILE A 331 41.67 15.02 -24.52
CA ILE A 331 41.00 16.01 -23.68
C ILE A 331 39.60 16.17 -24.25
N PHE A 332 38.59 16.02 -23.39
CA PHE A 332 37.18 16.19 -23.71
C PHE A 332 36.65 17.37 -22.93
N ALA A 333 36.10 18.38 -23.62
CA ALA A 333 35.50 19.54 -22.95
C ALA A 333 34.11 19.20 -22.40
N THR A 334 33.40 18.30 -23.06
CA THR A 334 32.01 17.92 -22.73
C THR A 334 31.84 16.41 -22.66
N TYR A 335 30.77 15.97 -21.98
CA TYR A 335 30.45 14.54 -21.91
C TYR A 335 30.05 14.00 -23.28
N GLU A 336 29.36 14.80 -24.09
CA GLU A 336 28.88 14.46 -25.42
C GLU A 336 30.04 14.12 -26.37
N GLU A 337 31.17 14.85 -26.26
CA GLU A 337 32.40 14.53 -26.99
C GLU A 337 32.99 13.17 -26.57
N LEU A 338 33.01 12.87 -25.26
CA LEU A 338 33.48 11.58 -24.75
C LEU A 338 32.56 10.44 -25.19
N GLU A 339 31.25 10.61 -25.07
CA GLU A 339 30.25 9.63 -25.46
C GLU A 339 30.36 9.30 -26.95
N ALA A 340 30.43 10.32 -27.82
CA ALA A 340 30.61 10.14 -29.25
C ALA A 340 31.94 9.42 -29.58
N ALA A 341 33.02 9.74 -28.85
CA ALA A 341 34.30 9.08 -29.02
C ALA A 341 34.29 7.62 -28.54
N PHE A 342 33.55 7.29 -27.48
CA PHE A 342 33.38 5.92 -27.01
C PHE A 342 32.48 5.09 -27.94
N ALA A 343 31.36 5.67 -28.40
CA ALA A 343 30.45 5.06 -29.37
C ALA A 343 31.14 4.77 -30.71
N GLY A 344 32.00 5.69 -31.16
CA GLY A 344 32.85 5.50 -32.33
C GLY A 344 34.14 4.71 -32.07
N GLU A 345 34.24 4.03 -30.92
CA GLU A 345 35.36 3.18 -30.50
C GLU A 345 36.75 3.84 -30.49
N LYS A 346 36.82 5.18 -30.51
CA LYS A 346 38.08 5.95 -30.36
C LYS A 346 38.62 5.91 -28.93
N VAL A 347 37.74 5.60 -27.97
CA VAL A 347 38.07 5.40 -26.55
C VAL A 347 37.75 3.96 -26.18
N HIS A 348 38.76 3.22 -25.75
CA HIS A 348 38.58 1.84 -25.32
C HIS A 348 38.27 1.76 -23.81
N PRO A 349 37.46 0.79 -23.34
CA PRO A 349 37.20 0.58 -21.91
C PRO A 349 38.46 0.47 -21.04
N ALA A 350 39.56 -0.05 -21.59
CA ALA A 350 40.84 -0.19 -20.89
C ALA A 350 41.50 1.16 -20.55
N ASP A 351 41.17 2.23 -21.27
CA ASP A 351 41.65 3.59 -20.99
C ASP A 351 40.61 4.38 -20.17
N LEU A 352 39.32 4.20 -20.49
CA LEU A 352 38.22 4.91 -19.81
C LEU A 352 38.08 4.53 -18.34
N LYS A 353 38.22 3.23 -18.00
CA LYS A 353 38.12 2.76 -16.61
C LYS A 353 39.20 3.35 -15.69
N PRO A 354 40.50 3.35 -16.06
CA PRO A 354 41.52 4.08 -15.30
C PRO A 354 41.26 5.58 -15.19
N CYS A 355 40.77 6.21 -16.27
CA CYS A 355 40.39 7.63 -16.26
C CYS A 355 39.31 7.90 -15.19
N LEU A 356 38.17 7.18 -15.23
CA LEU A 356 37.13 7.30 -14.21
C LEU A 356 37.69 7.04 -12.81
N THR A 357 38.55 6.03 -12.65
CA THR A 357 39.18 5.69 -11.36
C THR A 357 39.97 6.87 -10.78
N LYS A 358 40.72 7.61 -11.60
CA LYS A 358 41.48 8.79 -11.17
C LYS A 358 40.53 9.86 -10.62
N TYR A 359 39.50 10.21 -11.38
CA TYR A 359 38.56 11.27 -11.03
C TYR A 359 37.69 10.93 -9.82
N ILE A 360 37.12 9.72 -9.76
CA ILE A 360 36.35 9.28 -8.59
C ILE A 360 37.23 9.28 -7.33
N ASN A 361 38.49 8.84 -7.42
CA ASN A 361 39.39 8.87 -6.26
C ASN A 361 39.67 10.29 -5.75
N ALA A 362 39.79 11.27 -6.65
CA ALA A 362 39.96 12.67 -6.27
C ALA A 362 38.70 13.20 -5.55
N LEU A 363 37.51 12.88 -6.07
CA LEU A 363 36.23 13.31 -5.47
C LEU A 363 35.95 12.66 -4.10
N LEU A 364 36.48 11.46 -3.85
CA LEU A 364 36.34 10.78 -2.55
C LEU A 364 37.40 11.20 -1.51
N GLU A 365 38.47 11.87 -1.93
CA GLU A 365 39.59 12.19 -1.05
C GLU A 365 39.23 13.10 0.14
N PRO A 366 38.39 14.15 -0.01
CA PRO A 366 37.95 14.96 1.13
C PRO A 366 37.24 14.13 2.21
N VAL A 367 36.41 13.16 1.79
CA VAL A 367 35.70 12.25 2.70
C VAL A 367 36.70 11.35 3.43
N ARG A 368 37.66 10.75 2.72
CA ARG A 368 38.68 9.91 3.35
C ARG A 368 39.51 10.67 4.40
N GLN A 369 39.87 11.92 4.10
CA GLN A 369 40.61 12.77 5.02
C GLN A 369 39.78 13.13 6.25
N HIS A 370 38.49 13.47 6.07
CA HIS A 370 37.56 13.77 7.17
C HIS A 370 37.47 12.62 8.19
N PHE A 371 37.47 11.37 7.70
CA PHE A 371 37.38 10.17 8.55
C PHE A 371 38.74 9.54 8.93
N ALA A 372 39.87 10.18 8.63
CA ALA A 372 41.20 9.59 8.80
C ALA A 372 41.64 9.41 10.28
N GLY A 373 41.05 10.16 11.21
CA GLY A 373 41.45 10.18 12.62
C GLY A 373 40.33 10.47 13.62
N GLY A 374 40.68 10.43 14.91
CA GLY A 374 39.80 10.85 16.00
C GLY A 374 38.49 10.05 16.14
N PRO A 375 37.45 10.67 16.74
CA PRO A 375 36.13 10.04 16.94
C PRO A 375 35.44 9.60 15.64
N LEU A 376 35.65 10.32 14.53
CA LEU A 376 35.06 10.02 13.24
C LEU A 376 35.58 8.69 12.68
N LYS A 377 36.88 8.39 12.81
CA LYS A 377 37.44 7.09 12.44
C LYS A 377 36.80 5.92 13.19
N THR A 378 36.50 6.12 14.49
CA THR A 378 35.85 5.11 15.34
C THR A 378 34.40 4.89 14.93
N MET A 379 33.65 5.97 14.66
CA MET A 379 32.28 5.91 14.13
C MET A 379 32.25 5.16 12.81
N PHE A 380 33.11 5.55 11.88
CA PHE A 380 33.27 4.91 10.58
C PHE A 380 33.56 3.41 10.68
N SER A 381 34.52 3.03 11.53
CA SER A 381 34.88 1.63 11.77
C SER A 381 33.70 0.81 12.33
N SER A 382 32.77 1.47 13.02
CA SER A 382 31.56 0.85 13.56
C SER A 382 30.50 0.67 12.48
N VAL A 383 30.28 1.69 11.64
CA VAL A 383 29.36 1.64 10.49
C VAL A 383 29.78 0.58 9.47
N LYS A 384 31.08 0.46 9.16
CA LYS A 384 31.60 -0.55 8.20
C LYS A 384 31.32 -2.01 8.62
N LYS A 385 31.05 -2.26 9.92
CA LYS A 385 30.68 -3.59 10.43
C LYS A 385 29.19 -3.90 10.27
N LEU A 386 28.36 -2.89 10.04
CA LEU A 386 26.94 -3.07 9.83
C LEU A 386 26.70 -3.58 8.41
N LYS A 387 25.82 -4.59 8.28
CA LYS A 387 25.42 -5.15 6.99
C LYS A 387 23.92 -4.97 6.81
N VAL A 388 23.54 -4.58 5.60
CA VAL A 388 22.14 -4.45 5.18
C VAL A 388 21.68 -5.80 4.66
N SER A 389 20.52 -6.25 5.11
CA SER A 389 19.94 -7.50 4.62
C SER A 389 19.35 -7.29 3.22
N PRO A 390 19.54 -8.24 2.29
CA PRO A 390 18.83 -8.23 1.00
C PRO A 390 17.33 -8.49 1.16
N THR A 391 16.93 -9.10 2.28
CA THR A 391 15.53 -9.43 2.61
C THR A 391 15.18 -8.87 3.99
N PRO A 392 15.04 -7.53 4.16
CA PRO A 392 14.85 -6.92 5.47
C PRO A 392 13.62 -7.43 6.24
N ASP A 393 12.59 -7.93 5.55
CA ASP A 393 11.39 -8.48 6.19
C ASP A 393 11.62 -9.87 6.80
N SER A 394 12.70 -10.55 6.42
CA SER A 394 13.15 -11.80 7.04
C SER A 394 14.05 -11.57 8.26
N ASP A 395 14.49 -10.33 8.49
CA ASP A 395 15.36 -10.01 9.61
C ASP A 395 14.62 -10.14 10.93
N LYS A 396 15.34 -10.62 11.95
CA LYS A 396 14.84 -10.56 13.32
C LYS A 396 14.73 -9.10 13.76
N LEU A 397 13.49 -8.65 13.95
CA LEU A 397 13.22 -7.29 14.39
C LEU A 397 13.75 -7.01 15.81
N ALA A 398 14.38 -5.85 15.98
CA ALA A 398 14.76 -5.33 17.27
C ALA A 398 13.50 -5.03 18.09
N ASN A 399 13.55 -5.36 19.39
CA ASN A 399 12.47 -5.01 20.31
C ASN A 399 12.64 -3.56 20.75
N LEU A 400 11.56 -2.79 20.69
CA LEU A 400 11.53 -1.41 21.17
C LEU A 400 10.96 -1.38 22.59
N THR A 401 11.69 -0.75 23.52
CA THR A 401 11.16 -0.44 24.86
C THR A 401 10.66 0.99 24.83
N LEU A 402 9.35 1.14 24.68
CA LEU A 402 8.69 2.44 24.56
C LEU A 402 7.85 2.71 25.81
N PRO A 403 7.94 3.90 26.42
CA PRO A 403 7.09 4.27 27.54
C PRO A 403 5.63 4.37 27.09
N GLY A 404 4.71 4.12 28.01
CA GLY A 404 3.31 4.54 27.85
C GLY A 404 3.13 5.99 28.29
N PHE A 405 1.90 6.48 28.25
CA PHE A 405 1.53 7.77 28.81
C PHE A 405 1.85 7.82 30.31
N PRO A 406 2.25 9.00 30.82
CA PRO A 406 2.51 9.18 32.25
C PRO A 406 1.27 8.83 33.07
N GLU A 407 1.49 8.31 34.27
CA GLU A 407 0.38 8.05 35.20
C GLU A 407 -0.12 9.37 35.79
N SER A 408 -1.41 9.39 36.09
CA SER A 408 -2.03 10.53 36.77
C SER A 408 -1.40 10.72 38.16
N VAL A 409 -1.25 11.98 38.58
CA VAL A 409 -0.78 12.35 39.93
C VAL A 409 -1.90 12.21 40.98
N LYS A 410 -3.11 11.81 40.55
CA LYS A 410 -4.27 11.58 41.42
C LYS A 410 -4.05 10.34 42.31
N GLU A 411 -4.38 10.45 43.59
CA GLU A 411 -4.46 9.30 44.48
C GLU A 411 -5.72 8.48 44.18
N TRP A 412 -5.55 7.17 44.00
CA TRP A 412 -6.63 6.23 43.69
C TRP A 412 -7.15 5.56 44.96
N LYS A 413 -8.46 5.33 45.05
CA LYS A 413 -9.09 4.65 46.19
C LYS A 413 -8.94 3.14 46.06
N ALA A 414 -8.38 2.49 47.07
CA ALA A 414 -8.28 1.03 47.12
C ALA A 414 -9.65 0.37 47.35
N SER A 415 -9.79 -0.89 46.92
CA SER A 415 -10.99 -1.68 47.20
C SER A 415 -11.03 -2.11 48.66
N GLU A 416 -12.22 -2.10 49.24
CA GLU A 416 -12.49 -2.65 50.59
C GLU A 416 -12.91 -4.15 50.52
N LEU A 417 -13.07 -4.70 49.31
CA LEU A 417 -13.47 -6.07 49.06
C LEU A 417 -12.28 -7.04 49.23
N SER A 418 -12.58 -8.27 49.65
CA SER A 418 -11.59 -9.36 49.66
C SER A 418 -11.15 -9.75 48.24
N LEU A 419 -10.02 -10.46 48.11
CA LEU A 419 -9.50 -10.89 46.81
C LEU A 419 -10.53 -11.68 45.98
N ASP A 420 -11.25 -12.61 46.62
CA ASP A 420 -12.25 -13.43 45.93
C ASP A 420 -13.46 -12.60 45.47
N GLU A 421 -13.90 -11.64 46.29
CA GLU A 421 -14.97 -10.70 45.92
C GLU A 421 -14.53 -9.77 44.79
N ARG A 422 -13.32 -9.20 44.84
CA ARG A 422 -12.76 -8.36 43.77
C ARG A 422 -12.72 -9.13 42.45
N TYR A 423 -12.22 -10.37 42.47
CA TYR A 423 -12.19 -11.23 41.29
C TYR A 423 -13.60 -11.52 40.76
N ALA A 424 -14.53 -11.93 41.62
CA ALA A 424 -15.90 -12.26 41.22
C ALA A 424 -16.63 -11.06 40.60
N VAL A 425 -16.51 -9.88 41.22
CA VAL A 425 -17.11 -8.63 40.72
C VAL A 425 -16.50 -8.25 39.37
N ALA A 426 -15.17 -8.25 39.25
CA ALA A 426 -14.50 -7.94 37.98
C ALA A 426 -14.89 -8.94 36.88
N ARG A 427 -14.87 -10.24 37.17
CA ARG A 427 -15.23 -11.28 36.20
C ARG A 427 -16.69 -11.18 35.73
N SER A 428 -17.60 -10.70 36.59
CA SER A 428 -19.01 -10.53 36.27
C SER A 428 -19.31 -9.46 35.21
N VAL A 429 -18.32 -8.60 34.88
CA VAL A 429 -18.48 -7.53 33.89
C VAL A 429 -18.36 -8.06 32.45
N GLY A 430 -17.50 -9.04 32.24
CA GLY A 430 -17.25 -9.61 30.91
C GLY A 430 -18.16 -10.80 30.62
N GLU A 431 -18.71 -10.84 29.42
CA GLU A 431 -19.26 -12.06 28.82
C GLU A 431 -18.12 -13.04 28.52
N GLU A 432 -17.00 -12.54 27.99
CA GLU A 432 -15.77 -13.30 27.74
C GLU A 432 -14.59 -12.70 28.52
N CYS A 433 -13.74 -13.58 29.08
CA CYS A 433 -12.51 -13.19 29.77
C CYS A 433 -11.30 -13.98 29.26
N ILE A 434 -10.32 -13.29 28.66
CA ILE A 434 -9.07 -13.86 28.13
C ILE A 434 -7.88 -13.24 28.88
N GLN A 435 -7.29 -13.88 29.88
CA GLN A 435 -7.67 -15.17 30.49
C GLN A 435 -8.04 -15.00 31.96
N GLU A 436 -8.95 -15.84 32.47
CA GLU A 436 -9.44 -15.75 33.86
C GLU A 436 -8.32 -15.90 34.92
N ASN A 437 -7.34 -16.78 34.67
CA ASN A 437 -6.18 -16.95 35.54
C ASN A 437 -5.27 -15.70 35.55
N GLU A 438 -5.15 -15.01 34.42
CA GLU A 438 -4.42 -13.74 34.32
C GLU A 438 -5.17 -12.63 35.07
N LEU A 439 -6.50 -12.57 34.96
CA LEU A 439 -7.34 -11.63 35.73
C LEU A 439 -7.18 -11.84 37.23
N ARG A 440 -7.27 -13.09 37.72
CA ARG A 440 -7.11 -13.40 39.14
C ARG A 440 -5.72 -12.99 39.65
N ALA A 441 -4.67 -13.34 38.92
CA ALA A 441 -3.30 -12.98 39.26
C ALA A 441 -3.05 -11.46 39.22
N LEU A 442 -3.76 -10.74 38.34
CA LEU A 442 -3.66 -9.28 38.23
C LEU A 442 -4.29 -8.59 39.45
N VAL A 443 -5.51 -8.96 39.82
CA VAL A 443 -6.23 -8.39 40.98
C VAL A 443 -5.51 -8.71 42.30
N GLU A 444 -4.84 -9.85 42.39
CA GLU A 444 -4.00 -10.22 43.54
C GLU A 444 -2.74 -9.34 43.67
N LYS A 445 -2.08 -9.03 42.54
CA LYS A 445 -0.75 -8.40 42.55
C LYS A 445 -0.77 -6.88 42.44
N LYS A 446 -1.85 -6.31 41.91
CA LYS A 446 -1.97 -4.88 41.63
C LYS A 446 -3.20 -4.33 42.34
N ASP A 447 -2.97 -3.32 43.19
CA ASP A 447 -4.03 -2.66 43.94
C ASP A 447 -4.98 -1.91 43.02
N HIS A 448 -4.41 -1.28 41.98
CA HIS A 448 -5.11 -0.48 40.98
C HIS A 448 -4.87 -0.97 39.55
N PRO A 449 -5.48 -2.09 39.12
CA PRO A 449 -5.49 -2.48 37.72
C PRO A 449 -6.11 -1.38 36.86
N VAL A 450 -5.50 -1.09 35.72
CA VAL A 450 -5.97 -0.07 34.77
C VAL A 450 -6.87 -0.74 33.74
N CYS A 451 -8.14 -0.37 33.78
CA CYS A 451 -9.15 -0.70 32.77
C CYS A 451 -9.29 0.45 31.79
N TYR A 452 -9.60 0.16 30.53
CA TYR A 452 -10.02 1.22 29.59
C TYR A 452 -11.13 0.78 28.64
N ASP A 453 -11.86 1.77 28.14
CA ASP A 453 -12.69 1.66 26.94
C ASP A 453 -12.63 2.93 26.10
N GLY A 454 -12.73 2.76 24.79
CA GLY A 454 -12.63 3.83 23.80
C GLY A 454 -13.95 4.09 23.09
N PHE A 455 -14.28 5.37 22.91
CA PHE A 455 -15.53 5.80 22.30
C PHE A 455 -15.29 6.81 21.20
N GLU A 456 -15.74 6.50 19.99
CA GLU A 456 -15.80 7.45 18.87
C GLU A 456 -16.93 8.49 19.12
N PRO A 457 -16.60 9.79 19.23
CA PRO A 457 -17.63 10.82 19.30
C PRO A 457 -18.34 10.99 17.96
N SER A 458 -19.47 10.32 17.81
CA SER A 458 -20.13 10.06 16.52
C SER A 458 -21.61 10.45 16.47
N GLY A 459 -22.14 11.04 17.54
CA GLY A 459 -23.51 11.52 17.64
C GLY A 459 -24.05 11.37 19.05
N ARG A 460 -25.38 11.35 19.15
CA ARG A 460 -26.09 11.11 20.42
C ARG A 460 -25.60 9.82 21.08
N MET A 461 -25.49 9.83 22.41
CA MET A 461 -25.07 8.68 23.19
C MET A 461 -26.28 7.78 23.45
N HIS A 462 -26.15 6.50 23.14
CA HIS A 462 -27.20 5.53 23.42
C HIS A 462 -26.99 4.84 24.78
N ILE A 463 -28.03 4.20 25.31
CA ILE A 463 -28.05 3.72 26.70
C ILE A 463 -26.94 2.71 27.04
N ALA A 464 -26.52 1.86 26.08
CA ALA A 464 -25.40 0.97 26.30
C ALA A 464 -24.07 1.71 26.53
N GLN A 465 -23.85 2.87 25.89
CA GLN A 465 -22.65 3.69 26.08
C GLN A 465 -22.68 4.50 27.40
N GLY A 466 -23.87 4.87 27.89
CA GLY A 466 -24.02 5.61 29.14
C GLY A 466 -24.26 4.72 30.35
N VAL A 467 -25.47 4.16 30.46
CA VAL A 467 -25.92 3.44 31.66
C VAL A 467 -25.21 2.10 31.83
N LEU A 468 -25.20 1.23 30.81
CA LEU A 468 -24.53 -0.09 30.91
C LEU A 468 -23.04 0.07 31.20
N ARG A 469 -22.37 1.04 30.57
CA ARG A 469 -20.98 1.37 30.90
C ARG A 469 -20.82 1.81 32.34
N THR A 470 -21.72 2.64 32.85
CA THR A 470 -21.67 3.09 34.24
C THR A 470 -21.78 1.92 35.21
N VAL A 471 -22.68 0.97 34.95
CA VAL A 471 -22.80 -0.27 35.75
C VAL A 471 -21.48 -1.05 35.75
N ASN A 472 -20.90 -1.27 34.57
CA ASN A 472 -19.64 -2.03 34.45
C ASN A 472 -18.46 -1.31 35.09
N VAL A 473 -18.36 0.01 34.90
CA VAL A 473 -17.29 0.84 35.47
C VAL A 473 -17.38 0.84 36.99
N ASN A 474 -18.57 1.06 37.56
CA ASN A 474 -18.77 1.06 39.01
C ASN A 474 -18.39 -0.29 39.65
N LYS A 475 -18.66 -1.42 38.97
CA LYS A 475 -18.19 -2.74 39.40
C LYS A 475 -16.65 -2.85 39.40
N LEU A 476 -15.99 -2.36 38.35
CA LEU A 476 -14.52 -2.45 38.26
C LEU A 476 -13.83 -1.52 39.25
N THR A 477 -14.35 -0.30 39.44
CA THR A 477 -13.81 0.67 40.39
C THR A 477 -14.05 0.24 41.83
N SER A 478 -15.19 -0.40 42.15
CA SER A 478 -15.41 -1.01 43.48
C SER A 478 -14.48 -2.19 43.75
N ALA A 479 -14.09 -2.95 42.71
CA ALA A 479 -13.04 -3.96 42.77
C ALA A 479 -11.60 -3.38 42.84
N GLY A 480 -11.46 -2.05 42.88
CA GLY A 480 -10.18 -1.33 43.07
C GLY A 480 -9.51 -0.86 41.78
N SER A 481 -10.12 -1.12 40.62
CA SER A 481 -9.55 -0.74 39.32
C SER A 481 -9.65 0.76 39.08
N VAL A 482 -8.72 1.29 38.30
CA VAL A 482 -8.80 2.62 37.69
C VAL A 482 -9.40 2.47 36.31
N PHE A 483 -10.38 3.31 35.97
CA PHE A 483 -11.03 3.26 34.67
C PHE A 483 -10.71 4.49 33.81
N ARG A 484 -10.14 4.24 32.62
CA ARG A 484 -9.80 5.26 31.62
C ARG A 484 -10.85 5.27 30.52
N PHE A 485 -11.57 6.37 30.41
CA PHE A 485 -12.38 6.66 29.24
C PHE A 485 -11.49 7.31 28.17
N TRP A 486 -11.35 6.63 27.04
CA TRP A 486 -10.60 7.13 25.90
C TRP A 486 -11.57 7.79 24.90
N VAL A 487 -11.60 9.13 24.93
CA VAL A 487 -12.36 9.94 23.98
C VAL A 487 -11.61 9.94 22.66
N ALA A 488 -12.05 9.06 21.75
CA ALA A 488 -11.32 8.66 20.55
C ALA A 488 -11.61 9.62 19.38
N ASP A 489 -11.24 10.90 19.55
CA ASP A 489 -11.53 11.98 18.59
C ASP A 489 -10.83 11.79 17.24
N TRP A 490 -9.53 11.50 17.22
CA TRP A 490 -8.81 11.18 15.98
C TRP A 490 -9.31 9.89 15.32
N PHE A 491 -9.79 8.92 16.10
CA PHE A 491 -10.38 7.69 15.57
C PHE A 491 -11.72 7.96 14.89
N ALA A 492 -12.57 8.78 15.50
CA ALA A 492 -13.81 9.22 14.89
C ALA A 492 -13.58 10.00 13.58
N MET A 493 -12.56 10.86 13.54
CA MET A 493 -12.14 11.56 12.32
C MET A 493 -11.72 10.57 11.23
N LEU A 494 -10.87 9.60 11.59
CA LEU A 494 -10.37 8.57 10.68
C LEU A 494 -11.47 7.64 10.14
N ASN A 495 -12.52 7.39 10.93
CA ASN A 495 -13.71 6.65 10.51
C ASN A 495 -14.80 7.54 9.88
N ASN A 496 -14.45 8.77 9.50
CA ASN A 496 -15.31 9.76 8.84
C ASN A 496 -16.63 10.04 9.61
N LYS A 497 -16.57 10.08 10.94
CA LYS A 497 -17.71 10.52 11.75
C LYS A 497 -17.84 12.03 11.67
N MET A 498 -19.07 12.54 11.67
CA MET A 498 -19.34 13.97 11.51
C MET A 498 -18.69 14.60 10.27
N GLY A 499 -18.56 13.83 9.18
CA GLY A 499 -17.89 14.29 7.96
C GLY A 499 -16.37 14.47 8.10
N GLY A 500 -15.76 13.91 9.15
CA GLY A 500 -14.33 14.08 9.45
C GLY A 500 -13.99 15.41 10.14
N ASP A 501 -15.00 16.19 10.53
CA ASP A 501 -14.82 17.48 11.20
C ASP A 501 -14.46 17.30 12.67
N LEU A 502 -13.19 17.59 12.99
CA LEU A 502 -12.63 17.39 14.32
C LEU A 502 -13.27 18.29 15.40
N ASP A 503 -13.76 19.48 15.04
CA ASP A 503 -14.39 20.39 15.98
C ASP A 503 -15.79 19.89 16.37
N LYS A 504 -16.56 19.40 15.39
CA LYS A 504 -17.84 18.71 15.65
C LYS A 504 -17.63 17.45 16.49
N ILE A 505 -16.61 16.66 16.17
CA ILE A 505 -16.25 15.47 16.95
C ILE A 505 -15.90 15.85 18.40
N ARG A 506 -15.09 16.89 18.61
CA ARG A 506 -14.73 17.34 19.96
C ARG A 506 -15.92 17.87 20.75
N LEU A 507 -16.83 18.60 20.10
CA LEU A 507 -18.08 19.03 20.72
C LEU A 507 -18.91 17.83 21.21
N VAL A 508 -19.05 16.81 20.37
CA VAL A 508 -19.76 15.56 20.75
C VAL A 508 -19.02 14.84 21.88
N GLY A 509 -17.69 14.81 21.86
CA GLY A 509 -16.89 14.18 22.91
C GLY A 509 -17.09 14.87 24.27
N GLN A 510 -17.21 16.20 24.30
CA GLN A 510 -17.56 16.95 25.51
C GLN A 510 -18.96 16.59 26.01
N TYR A 511 -19.95 16.51 25.11
CA TYR A 511 -21.30 16.08 25.45
C TYR A 511 -21.32 14.68 26.06
N MET A 512 -20.54 13.74 25.52
CA MET A 512 -20.41 12.38 26.05
C MET A 512 -19.80 12.37 27.47
N VAL A 513 -18.76 13.19 27.71
CA VAL A 513 -18.15 13.34 29.03
C VAL A 513 -19.13 13.87 30.07
N GLU A 514 -19.98 14.83 29.71
CA GLU A 514 -21.00 15.38 30.62
C GLU A 514 -22.11 14.36 30.94
N ILE A 515 -22.45 13.45 30.02
CA ILE A 515 -23.37 12.34 30.32
C ILE A 515 -22.76 11.39 31.35
N TRP A 516 -21.52 10.94 31.16
CA TRP A 516 -20.90 9.99 32.11
C TRP A 516 -20.77 10.56 33.52
N LYS A 517 -20.55 11.87 33.65
CA LYS A 517 -20.53 12.55 34.96
C LYS A 517 -21.92 12.66 35.62
N SER A 518 -23.00 12.64 34.85
CA SER A 518 -24.36 12.88 35.36
C SER A 518 -25.19 11.61 35.60
N VAL A 519 -24.88 10.49 34.94
CA VAL A 519 -25.65 9.23 35.03
C VAL A 519 -25.38 8.39 36.30
N GLY A 520 -24.60 8.92 37.26
CA GLY A 520 -24.30 8.25 38.53
C GLY A 520 -23.11 7.28 38.48
N MET A 521 -22.05 7.64 37.76
CA MET A 521 -20.76 6.96 37.81
C MET A 521 -19.93 7.44 39.00
N ASP A 522 -19.28 6.52 39.72
CA ASP A 522 -18.34 6.90 40.77
C ASP A 522 -17.03 7.41 40.15
N MET A 523 -16.88 8.73 40.16
CA MET A 523 -15.74 9.43 39.57
C MET A 523 -14.43 9.30 40.37
N THR A 524 -14.45 8.66 41.54
CA THR A 524 -13.28 8.51 42.43
C THR A 524 -12.11 7.85 41.71
N ASN A 525 -12.38 6.76 40.99
CA ASN A 525 -11.36 5.98 40.27
C ASN A 525 -11.48 6.07 38.73
N VAL A 526 -12.04 7.16 38.22
CA VAL A 526 -12.27 7.37 36.78
C VAL A 526 -11.46 8.57 36.27
N GLU A 527 -10.95 8.45 35.05
CA GLU A 527 -10.37 9.57 34.29
C GLU A 527 -10.82 9.58 32.81
N PHE A 528 -10.95 10.77 32.24
CA PHE A 528 -11.24 10.99 30.82
C PHE A 528 -9.98 11.49 30.12
N LEU A 529 -9.54 10.77 29.11
CA LEU A 529 -8.35 11.07 28.30
C LEU A 529 -8.77 11.28 26.84
N TRP A 530 -8.23 12.31 26.21
CA TRP A 530 -8.52 12.65 24.81
C TRP A 530 -7.43 12.12 23.91
N ALA A 531 -7.80 11.37 22.87
CA ALA A 531 -6.84 10.68 22.03
C ALA A 531 -5.84 11.63 21.37
N SER A 532 -6.33 12.65 20.67
CA SER A 532 -5.46 13.64 20.03
C SER A 532 -4.52 14.33 21.03
N LYS A 533 -5.01 14.71 22.21
CA LYS A 533 -4.22 15.40 23.24
C LYS A 533 -3.07 14.52 23.75
N GLU A 534 -3.37 13.31 24.20
CA GLU A 534 -2.36 12.41 24.79
C GLU A 534 -1.37 11.92 23.73
N ILE A 535 -1.84 11.62 22.51
CA ILE A 535 -0.97 11.19 21.42
C ILE A 535 -0.02 12.32 21.01
N ILE A 536 -0.50 13.56 20.87
CA ILE A 536 0.37 14.71 20.53
C ILE A 536 1.42 14.93 21.62
N ALA A 537 1.02 14.93 22.88
CA ALA A 537 1.92 15.14 24.02
C ALA A 537 3.02 14.05 24.12
N HIS A 538 2.75 12.84 23.62
CA HIS A 538 3.65 11.69 23.74
C HIS A 538 3.98 11.05 22.37
N SER A 539 3.99 11.88 21.32
CA SER A 539 4.06 11.48 19.91
C SER A 539 5.22 10.53 19.60
N ALA A 540 6.43 10.86 20.07
CA ALA A 540 7.62 10.05 19.81
C ALA A 540 7.43 8.59 20.24
N SER A 541 6.90 8.35 21.45
CA SER A 541 6.66 6.98 21.94
C SER A 541 5.45 6.32 21.27
N TYR A 542 4.37 7.07 21.03
CA TYR A 542 3.14 6.53 20.47
C TYR A 542 3.34 6.03 19.03
N TRP A 543 3.88 6.89 18.16
CA TRP A 543 4.02 6.56 16.76
C TRP A 543 5.14 5.55 16.49
N LEU A 544 6.22 5.54 17.28
CA LEU A 544 7.20 4.44 17.22
C LEU A 544 6.55 3.09 17.56
N ARG A 545 5.55 3.05 18.45
CA ARG A 545 4.81 1.83 18.75
C ARG A 545 3.90 1.44 17.59
N VAL A 546 3.16 2.39 17.02
CA VAL A 546 2.34 2.16 15.82
C VAL A 546 3.20 1.60 14.68
N MET A 547 4.38 2.19 14.43
CA MET A 547 5.33 1.69 13.42
C MET A 547 5.82 0.26 13.72
N ASP A 548 6.12 -0.07 14.98
CA ASP A 548 6.57 -1.42 15.36
C ASP A 548 5.45 -2.46 15.22
N ILE A 549 4.20 -2.11 15.58
CA ILE A 549 3.03 -2.96 15.33
C ILE A 549 2.84 -3.15 13.82
N ALA A 550 2.99 -2.08 13.02
CA ALA A 550 2.83 -2.12 11.57
C ALA A 550 3.86 -3.02 10.87
N ARG A 551 5.10 -3.00 11.35
CA ARG A 551 6.19 -3.86 10.84
C ARG A 551 5.98 -5.33 11.15
N ARG A 552 5.16 -5.65 12.15
CA ARG A 552 4.93 -7.01 12.66
C ARG A 552 3.58 -7.60 12.27
N THR A 553 2.72 -6.80 11.64
CA THR A 553 1.35 -7.19 11.30
C THR A 553 1.12 -7.11 9.79
N THR A 554 0.60 -8.18 9.20
CA THR A 554 0.24 -8.22 7.78
C THR A 554 -0.98 -7.34 7.50
N ILE A 555 -1.09 -6.83 6.26
CA ILE A 555 -2.28 -6.10 5.79
C ILE A 555 -3.53 -6.96 5.98
N ALA A 556 -3.50 -8.23 5.54
CA ALA A 556 -4.62 -9.17 5.71
C ALA A 556 -5.03 -9.38 7.18
N ARG A 557 -4.07 -9.48 8.12
CA ARG A 557 -4.38 -9.61 9.55
C ARG A 557 -5.04 -8.35 10.10
N THR A 558 -4.69 -7.19 9.57
CA THR A 558 -5.23 -5.88 9.96
C THR A 558 -6.63 -5.67 9.39
N LEU A 559 -6.87 -6.04 8.13
CA LEU A 559 -8.19 -5.99 7.50
C LEU A 559 -9.24 -6.83 8.25
N LYS A 560 -8.84 -7.99 8.78
CA LYS A 560 -9.71 -8.79 9.65
C LYS A 560 -10.18 -8.05 10.90
N CYS A 561 -9.44 -7.04 11.36
CA CYS A 561 -9.82 -6.18 12.49
C CYS A 561 -10.78 -5.04 12.11
N CYS A 562 -11.08 -4.78 10.82
CA CYS A 562 -11.93 -3.65 10.44
C CYS A 562 -13.39 -3.75 10.92
N THR A 563 -13.81 -4.89 11.47
CA THR A 563 -15.12 -5.00 12.13
C THR A 563 -15.22 -4.10 13.37
N ILE A 564 -14.10 -3.72 14.00
CA ILE A 564 -14.08 -2.87 15.22
C ILE A 564 -14.62 -1.45 14.96
N MET A 565 -14.55 -0.98 13.71
CA MET A 565 -15.05 0.33 13.27
C MET A 565 -16.44 0.24 12.62
N GLY A 566 -17.10 -0.92 12.69
CA GLY A 566 -18.40 -1.18 12.06
C GLY A 566 -18.33 -1.34 10.54
N ARG A 567 -17.15 -1.68 10.00
CA ARG A 567 -16.93 -1.87 8.55
C ARG A 567 -16.78 -3.36 8.24
N LYS A 568 -17.21 -3.76 7.04
CA LYS A 568 -16.94 -5.09 6.49
C LYS A 568 -15.72 -5.03 5.59
N GLU A 569 -15.00 -6.15 5.49
CA GLU A 569 -13.95 -6.33 4.50
C GLU A 569 -14.57 -6.29 3.10
N LYS A 570 -14.05 -5.43 2.23
CA LYS A 570 -14.50 -5.26 0.85
C LYS A 570 -13.38 -4.65 0.01
N GLU A 571 -13.54 -4.64 -1.31
CA GLU A 571 -12.63 -3.92 -2.20
C GLU A 571 -12.73 -2.40 -2.02
N GLY A 572 -11.63 -1.70 -2.32
CA GLY A 572 -11.55 -0.24 -2.23
C GLY A 572 -11.55 0.29 -0.80
N MET A 573 -10.97 -0.45 0.14
CA MET A 573 -10.85 0.01 1.52
C MET A 573 -9.84 1.15 1.62
N GLN A 574 -10.17 2.16 2.42
CA GLN A 574 -9.28 3.31 2.66
C GLN A 574 -8.10 2.89 3.54
N ALA A 575 -6.93 3.48 3.31
CA ALA A 575 -5.75 3.24 4.11
C ALA A 575 -5.94 3.62 5.59
N ALA A 576 -6.85 4.56 5.88
CA ALA A 576 -7.36 4.86 7.21
C ALA A 576 -7.82 3.62 7.98
N GLN A 577 -8.40 2.64 7.27
CA GLN A 577 -8.91 1.41 7.86
C GLN A 577 -7.79 0.42 8.24
N ILE A 578 -6.57 0.65 7.75
CA ILE A 578 -5.34 -0.01 8.21
C ILE A 578 -4.73 0.72 9.39
N LEU A 579 -4.67 2.06 9.36
CA LEU A 579 -4.07 2.84 10.44
C LEU A 579 -4.89 2.77 11.74
N TYR A 580 -6.21 2.78 11.65
CA TYR A 580 -7.10 2.77 12.81
C TYR A 580 -6.83 1.57 13.75
N PRO A 581 -6.83 0.30 13.29
CA PRO A 581 -6.50 -0.82 14.17
C PRO A 581 -5.09 -0.71 14.75
N LEU A 582 -4.09 -0.29 13.97
CA LEU A 582 -2.71 -0.16 14.47
C LEU A 582 -2.62 0.83 15.63
N MET A 583 -3.32 1.96 15.51
CA MET A 583 -3.43 2.97 16.57
C MET A 583 -4.16 2.43 17.80
N GLN A 584 -5.31 1.76 17.64
CA GLN A 584 -6.05 1.21 18.77
C GLN A 584 -5.27 0.09 19.49
N CYS A 585 -4.47 -0.68 18.75
CA CYS A 585 -3.54 -1.63 19.35
C CYS A 585 -2.44 -0.92 20.16
N ALA A 586 -1.91 0.21 19.66
CA ALA A 586 -0.94 1.01 20.39
C ALA A 586 -1.52 1.63 21.67
N ASP A 587 -2.78 2.08 21.63
CA ASP A 587 -3.51 2.67 22.76
C ASP A 587 -3.45 1.77 24.00
N ILE A 588 -3.63 0.45 23.84
CA ILE A 588 -3.63 -0.51 24.95
C ILE A 588 -2.34 -0.40 25.79
N PHE A 589 -1.19 -0.28 25.13
CA PHE A 589 0.10 -0.17 25.80
C PHE A 589 0.38 1.25 26.28
N ASN A 590 -0.04 2.25 25.51
CA ASN A 590 0.17 3.65 25.85
C ASN A 590 -0.70 4.09 27.03
N LEU A 591 -1.94 3.64 27.10
CA LEU A 591 -2.81 3.74 28.26
C LEU A 591 -2.40 2.79 29.39
N LYS A 592 -1.32 2.02 29.25
CA LYS A 592 -0.87 1.01 30.24
C LYS A 592 -2.03 0.14 30.74
N ALA A 593 -2.95 -0.23 29.85
CA ALA A 593 -4.14 -0.97 30.22
C ALA A 593 -3.74 -2.40 30.62
N ASP A 594 -4.10 -2.79 31.85
CA ASP A 594 -3.99 -4.18 32.28
C ASP A 594 -5.24 -4.96 31.83
N ILE A 595 -6.39 -4.28 31.72
CA ILE A 595 -7.67 -4.84 31.30
C ILE A 595 -8.24 -4.04 30.13
N CYS A 596 -8.37 -4.66 28.95
CA CYS A 596 -9.14 -4.15 27.84
C CYS A 596 -10.63 -4.46 28.08
N GLN A 597 -11.39 -3.48 28.56
CA GLN A 597 -12.80 -3.66 28.91
C GLN A 597 -13.71 -3.03 27.85
N LEU A 598 -13.75 -3.63 26.67
CA LEU A 598 -14.49 -3.15 25.50
C LEU A 598 -15.60 -4.14 25.09
N GLY A 599 -16.39 -3.84 24.06
CA GLY A 599 -17.44 -4.75 23.57
C GLY A 599 -16.86 -5.99 22.91
N ILE A 600 -17.65 -7.06 22.80
CA ILE A 600 -17.21 -8.29 22.10
C ILE A 600 -16.85 -8.02 20.62
N ASP A 601 -17.42 -6.97 20.02
CA ASP A 601 -17.08 -6.51 18.67
C ASP A 601 -15.64 -5.95 18.56
N GLN A 602 -15.04 -5.51 19.66
CA GLN A 602 -13.64 -5.05 19.77
C GLN A 602 -12.66 -6.20 20.03
N ARG A 603 -13.12 -7.45 20.18
CA ARG A 603 -12.28 -8.60 20.53
C ARG A 603 -11.08 -8.80 19.60
N LYS A 604 -11.27 -8.63 18.29
CA LYS A 604 -10.21 -8.92 17.29
C LYS A 604 -8.97 -8.04 17.45
N ILE A 605 -9.16 -6.76 17.84
CA ILE A 605 -8.04 -5.85 18.06
C ILE A 605 -7.35 -6.11 19.40
N ASN A 606 -8.13 -6.46 20.43
CA ASN A 606 -7.58 -6.88 21.71
C ASN A 606 -6.73 -8.16 21.57
N MET A 607 -7.16 -9.10 20.71
CA MET A 607 -6.35 -10.28 20.37
C MET A 607 -5.07 -9.91 19.59
N LEU A 608 -5.13 -8.93 18.67
CA LEU A 608 -3.93 -8.45 18.00
C LEU A 608 -2.91 -7.86 18.98
N ALA A 609 -3.35 -7.18 20.04
CA ALA A 609 -2.44 -6.70 21.07
C ALA A 609 -1.74 -7.84 21.83
N ARG A 610 -2.44 -8.96 22.07
CA ARG A 610 -1.82 -10.17 22.64
C ARG A 610 -0.84 -10.84 21.67
N ASP A 611 -1.19 -10.91 20.38
CA ASP A 611 -0.28 -11.38 19.31
C ASP A 611 1.00 -10.53 19.26
N TYR A 612 0.85 -9.21 19.36
CA TYR A 612 1.98 -8.27 19.41
C TYR A 612 2.84 -8.48 20.65
N CYS A 613 2.27 -8.78 21.82
CA CYS A 613 3.04 -9.13 23.01
C CYS A 613 3.96 -10.34 22.77
N ASP A 614 3.48 -11.37 22.09
CA ASP A 614 4.29 -12.56 21.77
C ASP A 614 5.44 -12.21 20.82
N GLN A 615 5.14 -11.45 19.76
CA GLN A 615 6.12 -11.06 18.75
C GLN A 615 7.19 -10.10 19.29
N ALA A 616 6.78 -9.12 20.11
CA ALA A 616 7.65 -8.14 20.75
C ALA A 616 8.27 -8.64 22.07
N LYS A 617 7.91 -9.86 22.52
CA LYS A 617 8.36 -10.48 23.78
C LYS A 617 8.02 -9.65 25.01
N ILE A 618 6.85 -9.03 25.01
CA ILE A 618 6.28 -8.34 26.17
C ILE A 618 5.67 -9.40 27.09
N ARG A 619 6.17 -9.48 28.32
CA ARG A 619 5.80 -10.55 29.27
C ARG A 619 4.36 -10.42 29.76
N PHE A 620 3.91 -9.20 30.05
CA PHE A 620 2.58 -8.95 30.58
C PHE A 620 1.63 -8.66 29.42
N LYS A 621 0.68 -9.56 29.22
CA LYS A 621 -0.38 -9.41 28.23
C LYS A 621 -1.59 -8.73 28.87
N PRO A 622 -2.31 -7.86 28.15
CA PRO A 622 -3.56 -7.30 28.64
C PRO A 622 -4.61 -8.41 28.77
N VAL A 623 -5.35 -8.40 29.88
CA VAL A 623 -6.55 -9.20 30.06
C VAL A 623 -7.65 -8.60 29.17
N ILE A 624 -8.31 -9.42 28.38
CA ILE A 624 -9.46 -9.00 27.57
C ILE A 624 -10.72 -9.35 28.34
N LEU A 625 -11.50 -8.35 28.73
CA LEU A 625 -12.74 -8.52 29.48
C LEU A 625 -13.90 -7.94 28.67
N SER A 626 -14.32 -8.68 27.67
CA SER A 626 -15.29 -8.24 26.67
C SER A 626 -16.71 -8.30 27.26
N HIS A 627 -17.46 -7.20 27.22
CA HIS A 627 -18.83 -7.16 27.73
C HIS A 627 -19.87 -7.48 26.65
N HIS A 628 -21.09 -7.76 27.12
CA HIS A 628 -22.25 -8.08 26.30
C HIS A 628 -22.69 -6.93 25.39
N MET A 629 -23.17 -7.25 24.19
CA MET A 629 -23.73 -6.29 23.24
C MET A 629 -25.22 -6.13 23.49
N LEU A 630 -25.62 -4.99 24.07
CA LEU A 630 -27.03 -4.72 24.35
C LEU A 630 -27.88 -4.68 23.06
N MET A 631 -29.02 -5.37 23.09
CA MET A 631 -29.91 -5.56 21.94
C MET A 631 -30.56 -4.26 21.46
N GLY A 632 -30.93 -4.23 20.17
CA GLY A 632 -31.83 -3.21 19.63
C GLY A 632 -33.29 -3.49 20.02
N LEU A 633 -34.12 -2.46 20.09
CA LEU A 633 -35.51 -2.60 20.55
C LEU A 633 -36.42 -3.37 19.58
N LYS A 634 -36.06 -3.50 18.30
CA LYS A 634 -36.88 -4.19 17.30
C LYS A 634 -36.46 -5.66 17.16
N GLU A 635 -37.38 -6.47 16.66
CA GLU A 635 -37.14 -7.90 16.39
C GLU A 635 -35.93 -8.09 15.45
N GLY A 636 -35.09 -9.10 15.76
CA GLY A 636 -33.92 -9.45 14.94
C GLY A 636 -32.73 -8.48 15.04
N GLN A 637 -32.80 -7.43 15.87
CA GLN A 637 -31.69 -6.49 16.07
C GLN A 637 -30.78 -6.92 17.21
N GLU A 638 -29.76 -7.70 16.90
CA GLU A 638 -28.76 -8.18 17.88
C GLU A 638 -27.96 -7.05 18.56
N LYS A 639 -27.91 -5.85 17.97
CA LYS A 639 -27.22 -4.68 18.50
C LYS A 639 -27.98 -3.40 18.16
N MET A 640 -28.09 -2.50 19.12
CA MET A 640 -28.67 -1.17 18.89
C MET A 640 -27.89 -0.35 17.86
N SER A 641 -28.60 0.37 16.98
CA SER A 641 -27.99 1.18 15.92
C SER A 641 -28.33 2.66 16.04
N LYS A 642 -27.33 3.53 15.82
CA LYS A 642 -27.55 4.99 15.72
C LYS A 642 -28.31 5.38 14.46
N SER A 643 -28.30 4.55 13.42
CA SER A 643 -28.97 4.83 12.14
C SER A 643 -30.50 4.68 12.21
N ASP A 644 -31.00 3.99 13.22
CA ASP A 644 -32.43 3.80 13.47
C ASP A 644 -32.75 4.35 14.87
N PRO A 645 -33.14 5.64 14.98
CA PRO A 645 -33.38 6.29 16.27
C PRO A 645 -34.44 5.61 17.14
N GLU A 646 -35.30 4.79 16.53
CA GLU A 646 -36.35 4.03 17.19
C GLU A 646 -35.88 2.65 17.69
N SER A 647 -34.70 2.22 17.26
CA SER A 647 -34.04 0.99 17.76
C SER A 647 -33.27 1.20 19.06
N ALA A 648 -33.07 2.46 19.49
CA ALA A 648 -32.18 2.83 20.57
C ALA A 648 -32.83 3.84 21.53
N ILE A 649 -32.60 3.66 22.83
CA ILE A 649 -32.82 4.71 23.83
C ILE A 649 -31.56 5.57 23.91
N PHE A 650 -31.73 6.89 23.78
CA PHE A 650 -30.65 7.87 23.96
C PHE A 650 -30.67 8.43 25.38
N MET A 651 -29.51 8.89 25.83
CA MET A 651 -29.27 9.29 27.22
C MET A 651 -30.08 10.51 27.68
N GLU A 652 -30.48 11.35 26.73
CA GLU A 652 -31.30 12.54 26.95
C GLU A 652 -32.71 12.44 26.38
N ASP A 653 -33.17 11.24 25.98
CA ASP A 653 -34.56 11.06 25.54
C ASP A 653 -35.53 11.49 26.66
N ALA A 654 -36.59 12.21 26.26
CA ALA A 654 -37.67 12.61 27.17
C ALA A 654 -38.39 11.37 27.73
N ALA A 655 -39.07 11.53 28.88
CA ALA A 655 -39.74 10.40 29.53
C ALA A 655 -40.81 9.76 28.62
N GLU A 656 -41.47 10.59 27.81
CA GLU A 656 -42.46 10.18 26.83
C GLU A 656 -41.83 9.40 25.67
N ASP A 657 -40.62 9.79 25.23
CA ASP A 657 -39.90 9.07 24.18
C ASP A 657 -39.42 7.70 24.63
N VAL A 658 -38.92 7.58 25.87
CA VAL A 658 -38.56 6.28 26.45
C VAL A 658 -39.80 5.38 26.50
N SER A 659 -40.92 5.90 27.02
CA SER A 659 -42.18 5.16 27.12
C SER A 659 -42.64 4.65 25.75
N ARG A 660 -42.69 5.56 24.77
CA ARG A 660 -43.12 5.27 23.39
C ARG A 660 -42.22 4.22 22.71
N LYS A 661 -40.91 4.26 22.94
CA LYS A 661 -39.95 3.31 22.34
C LYS A 661 -40.06 1.93 23.00
N ILE A 662 -40.15 1.86 24.32
CA ILE A 662 -40.28 0.59 25.07
C ILE A 662 -41.64 -0.07 24.81
N GLU A 663 -42.72 0.69 24.71
CA GLU A 663 -44.05 0.17 24.36
C GLU A 663 -44.01 -0.60 23.02
N LYS A 664 -43.30 -0.06 22.03
CA LYS A 664 -43.15 -0.65 20.68
C LYS A 664 -42.07 -1.73 20.58
N ALA A 665 -41.26 -1.93 21.63
CA ALA A 665 -40.15 -2.88 21.57
C ALA A 665 -40.63 -4.32 21.46
N PHE A 666 -39.84 -5.18 20.84
CA PHE A 666 -40.12 -6.60 20.72
C PHE A 666 -40.09 -7.28 22.10
N CYS A 667 -41.17 -7.96 22.48
CA CYS A 667 -41.28 -8.69 23.75
C CYS A 667 -42.34 -9.79 23.63
N PRO A 668 -42.04 -10.89 22.92
CA PRO A 668 -42.94 -12.03 22.83
C PRO A 668 -43.16 -12.67 24.22
N GLU A 669 -44.43 -12.95 24.55
CA GLU A 669 -44.82 -13.51 25.85
C GLU A 669 -44.18 -14.88 26.10
N GLY A 670 -43.56 -15.06 27.27
CA GLY A 670 -42.91 -16.30 27.68
C GLY A 670 -41.64 -16.69 26.90
N VAL A 671 -41.18 -15.85 25.97
CA VAL A 671 -40.00 -16.11 25.14
C VAL A 671 -38.83 -15.25 25.62
N VAL A 672 -37.76 -15.92 26.04
CA VAL A 672 -36.54 -15.28 26.56
C VAL A 672 -35.56 -14.96 25.43
N GLU A 673 -35.45 -15.86 24.46
CA GLU A 673 -34.50 -15.73 23.36
C GLU A 673 -34.79 -14.47 22.52
N ALA A 674 -33.73 -13.70 22.24
CA ALA A 674 -33.79 -12.46 21.47
C ALA A 674 -34.82 -11.42 21.98
N ASN A 675 -35.04 -11.34 23.30
CA ASN A 675 -35.99 -10.41 23.92
C ASN A 675 -35.27 -9.18 24.52
N PRO A 676 -35.32 -8.00 23.85
CA PRO A 676 -34.60 -6.81 24.32
C PRO A 676 -35.11 -6.27 25.67
N ILE A 677 -36.36 -6.52 26.05
CA ILE A 677 -36.88 -6.06 27.36
C ILE A 677 -36.19 -6.82 28.49
N LEU A 678 -36.08 -8.14 28.36
CA LEU A 678 -35.38 -8.98 29.33
C LEU A 678 -33.87 -8.70 29.32
N ASP A 679 -33.28 -8.45 28.15
CA ASP A 679 -31.89 -8.06 28.01
C ASP A 679 -31.56 -6.79 28.83
N TYR A 680 -32.42 -5.77 28.73
CA TYR A 680 -32.24 -4.50 29.45
C TYR A 680 -32.44 -4.69 30.95
N LEU A 681 -33.42 -5.52 31.35
CA LEU A 681 -33.62 -5.87 32.76
C LEU A 681 -32.38 -6.59 33.32
N LYS A 682 -31.86 -7.58 32.61
CA LYS A 682 -30.71 -8.41 33.01
C LYS A 682 -29.42 -7.61 33.15
N HIS A 683 -29.11 -6.77 32.16
CA HIS A 683 -27.80 -6.11 32.06
C HIS A 683 -27.77 -4.70 32.61
N ILE A 684 -28.92 -4.02 32.74
CA ILE A 684 -29.00 -2.65 33.26
C ILE A 684 -29.74 -2.60 34.59
N ILE A 685 -31.01 -3.01 34.63
CA ILE A 685 -31.87 -2.75 35.78
C ILE A 685 -31.47 -3.60 36.98
N CYS A 686 -31.47 -4.92 36.86
CA CYS A 686 -31.16 -5.83 37.98
C CYS A 686 -29.77 -5.56 38.58
N PRO A 687 -28.69 -5.31 37.80
CA PRO A 687 -27.39 -4.98 38.38
C PRO A 687 -27.36 -3.63 39.11
N ARG A 688 -28.14 -2.63 38.67
CA ARG A 688 -28.16 -1.30 39.27
C ARG A 688 -29.02 -1.24 40.53
N PHE A 689 -30.08 -2.04 40.60
CA PHE A 689 -31.00 -2.14 41.73
C PHE A 689 -30.83 -3.45 42.52
N ALA A 690 -29.62 -4.04 42.51
CA ALA A 690 -29.37 -5.34 43.11
C ALA A 690 -29.68 -5.38 44.62
N GLU A 691 -29.51 -4.26 45.34
CA GLU A 691 -29.81 -4.18 46.77
C GLU A 691 -31.31 -4.03 47.06
N GLN A 692 -32.06 -3.35 46.19
CA GLN A 692 -33.49 -3.09 46.37
C GLN A 692 -34.38 -4.20 45.75
N GLY A 693 -33.86 -4.91 44.75
CA GLY A 693 -34.63 -5.79 43.88
C GLY A 693 -35.46 -5.02 42.84
N VAL A 694 -36.00 -5.74 41.86
CA VAL A 694 -36.81 -5.20 40.77
C VAL A 694 -38.28 -5.51 41.01
N THR A 695 -39.12 -4.48 41.07
CA THR A 695 -40.56 -4.64 41.32
C THR A 695 -41.34 -4.62 40.02
N VAL A 696 -42.12 -5.68 39.79
CA VAL A 696 -42.98 -5.83 38.61
C VAL A 696 -44.38 -6.25 39.04
N LYS A 697 -45.39 -5.83 38.27
CA LYS A 697 -46.78 -6.23 38.48
C LYS A 697 -47.01 -7.64 37.89
N LEU A 698 -47.68 -8.48 38.66
CA LEU A 698 -48.10 -9.82 38.27
C LEU A 698 -49.43 -9.78 37.52
N THR A 699 -49.74 -10.86 36.79
CA THR A 699 -51.00 -11.02 36.04
C THR A 699 -52.26 -11.02 36.92
N ASP A 700 -52.12 -11.32 38.22
CA ASP A 700 -53.20 -11.23 39.21
C ASP A 700 -53.43 -9.81 39.77
N GLY A 701 -52.62 -8.84 39.32
CA GLY A 701 -52.69 -7.44 39.72
C GLY A 701 -51.83 -7.05 40.92
N GLN A 702 -51.18 -7.99 41.62
CA GLN A 702 -50.28 -7.71 42.74
C GLN A 702 -48.89 -7.31 42.26
N SER A 703 -48.15 -6.53 43.04
CA SER A 703 -46.73 -6.22 42.77
C SER A 703 -45.82 -7.18 43.54
N LYS A 704 -44.80 -7.71 42.86
CA LYS A 704 -43.76 -8.56 43.44
C LYS A 704 -42.39 -7.97 43.17
N THR A 705 -41.54 -7.97 44.20
CA THR A 705 -40.13 -7.59 44.08
C THR A 705 -39.27 -8.84 43.95
N PHE A 706 -38.46 -8.87 42.89
CA PHE A 706 -37.55 -9.97 42.56
C PHE A 706 -36.12 -9.58 42.96
N ALA A 707 -35.46 -10.42 43.75
CA ALA A 707 -34.10 -10.15 44.23
C ALA A 707 -33.03 -10.51 43.19
N ALA A 708 -33.33 -11.48 42.32
CA ALA A 708 -32.45 -11.92 41.25
C ALA A 708 -33.15 -11.95 39.90
N TYR A 709 -32.41 -11.67 38.83
CA TYR A 709 -32.93 -11.70 37.46
C TYR A 709 -33.53 -13.07 37.09
N GLN A 710 -32.93 -14.18 37.53
CA GLN A 710 -33.45 -15.52 37.22
C GLN A 710 -34.88 -15.71 37.75
N GLU A 711 -35.20 -15.18 38.93
CA GLU A 711 -36.56 -15.29 39.50
C GLU A 711 -37.59 -14.52 38.66
N LEU A 712 -37.17 -13.40 38.05
CA LEU A 712 -38.01 -12.59 37.17
C LEU A 712 -38.19 -13.28 35.82
N GLU A 713 -37.12 -13.83 35.25
CA GLU A 713 -37.16 -14.61 34.01
C GLU A 713 -38.08 -15.83 34.14
N ASP A 714 -37.91 -16.62 35.21
CA ASP A 714 -38.74 -17.79 35.49
C ASP A 714 -40.22 -17.41 35.63
N ALA A 715 -40.52 -16.27 36.27
CA ALA A 715 -41.89 -15.77 36.41
C ALA A 715 -42.50 -15.31 35.07
N PHE A 716 -41.69 -14.73 34.17
CA PHE A 716 -42.12 -14.37 32.82
C PHE A 716 -42.39 -15.63 31.96
N VAL A 717 -41.49 -16.61 31.99
CA VAL A 717 -41.66 -17.89 31.28
C VAL A 717 -42.88 -18.66 31.80
N ALA A 718 -43.14 -18.61 33.11
CA ALA A 718 -44.30 -19.23 33.72
C ALA A 718 -45.62 -18.46 33.50
N GLY A 719 -45.61 -17.30 32.81
CA GLY A 719 -46.79 -16.48 32.56
C GLY A 719 -47.34 -15.76 33.81
N GLN A 720 -46.56 -15.67 34.88
CA GLN A 720 -46.93 -14.93 36.10
C GLN A 720 -46.75 -13.42 35.91
N VAL A 721 -45.87 -13.02 35.00
CA VAL A 721 -45.65 -11.65 34.53
C VAL A 721 -45.87 -11.63 33.03
N ASN A 722 -46.57 -10.62 32.50
CA ASN A 722 -46.73 -10.43 31.05
C ASN A 722 -45.75 -9.36 30.52
N GLY A 723 -45.57 -9.31 29.20
CA GLY A 723 -44.66 -8.40 28.52
C GLY A 723 -45.05 -6.93 28.68
N THR A 724 -46.34 -6.62 28.84
CA THR A 724 -46.82 -5.25 29.06
C THR A 724 -46.35 -4.72 30.43
N ASP A 725 -46.52 -5.51 31.49
CA ASP A 725 -46.09 -5.15 32.84
C ASP A 725 -44.56 -5.08 32.95
N LEU A 726 -43.82 -5.95 32.24
CA LEU A 726 -42.36 -5.84 32.12
C LEU A 726 -41.93 -4.52 31.46
N LYS A 727 -42.58 -4.15 30.34
CA LYS A 727 -42.31 -2.90 29.63
C LYS A 727 -42.58 -1.67 30.49
N VAL A 728 -43.68 -1.67 31.25
CA VAL A 728 -44.01 -0.59 32.19
C VAL A 728 -42.97 -0.50 33.31
N ALA A 729 -42.60 -1.63 33.91
CA ALA A 729 -41.56 -1.65 34.94
C ALA A 729 -40.22 -1.14 34.41
N LEU A 730 -39.77 -1.64 33.25
CA LEU A 730 -38.55 -1.21 32.59
C LEU A 730 -38.58 0.30 32.30
N THR A 731 -39.68 0.82 31.76
CA THR A 731 -39.85 2.25 31.47
C THR A 731 -39.66 3.12 32.70
N ASN A 732 -40.26 2.73 33.83
CA ASN A 732 -40.14 3.47 35.09
C ASN A 732 -38.69 3.52 35.58
N TYR A 733 -38.02 2.37 35.61
CA TYR A 733 -36.62 2.29 36.03
C TYR A 733 -35.68 3.05 35.08
N LEU A 734 -35.89 2.94 33.76
CA LEU A 734 -35.09 3.70 32.80
C LEU A 734 -35.27 5.21 32.98
N ASN A 735 -36.50 5.68 33.19
CA ASN A 735 -36.76 7.09 33.44
C ASN A 735 -36.11 7.57 34.75
N GLU A 736 -36.15 6.77 35.82
CA GLU A 736 -35.45 7.08 37.07
C GLU A 736 -33.93 7.21 36.86
N ILE A 737 -33.34 6.29 36.08
CA ILE A 737 -31.89 6.30 35.79
C ILE A 737 -31.49 7.51 34.93
N LEU A 738 -32.32 7.91 33.97
CA LEU A 738 -32.02 8.99 33.04
C LEU A 738 -32.35 10.38 33.60
N GLU A 739 -33.15 10.47 34.65
CA GLU A 739 -33.56 11.75 35.24
C GLU A 739 -32.39 12.66 35.64
N PRO A 740 -31.32 12.17 36.31
CA PRO A 740 -30.15 12.99 36.61
C PRO A 740 -29.47 13.58 35.37
N VAL A 741 -29.49 12.86 34.24
CA VAL A 741 -28.95 13.34 32.97
C VAL A 741 -29.83 14.46 32.42
N ARG A 742 -31.16 14.28 32.39
CA ARG A 742 -32.11 15.31 31.96
C ARG A 742 -31.98 16.58 32.81
N GLU A 743 -31.90 16.43 34.13
CA GLU A 743 -31.72 17.55 35.04
C GLU A 743 -30.40 18.30 34.79
N HIS A 744 -29.30 17.59 34.53
CA HIS A 744 -28.00 18.19 34.19
C HIS A 744 -28.09 19.04 32.93
N PHE A 745 -28.70 18.51 31.87
CA PHE A 745 -28.84 19.20 30.58
C PHE A 745 -29.97 20.23 30.51
N SER A 746 -30.76 20.39 31.58
CA SER A 746 -31.82 21.41 31.66
C SER A 746 -31.30 22.82 32.00
N LYS A 747 -30.03 22.94 32.44
CA LYS A 747 -29.45 24.16 33.04
C LYS A 747 -27.99 24.39 32.65
N GLY A 748 -27.55 25.66 32.76
CA GLY A 748 -26.14 26.06 32.61
C GLY A 748 -25.48 25.69 31.28
N ASP A 749 -24.16 25.53 31.31
CA ASP A 749 -23.31 25.24 30.15
C ASP A 749 -23.68 23.91 29.45
N ALA A 750 -24.17 22.93 30.22
CA ALA A 750 -24.59 21.64 29.68
C ALA A 750 -25.78 21.80 28.71
N LYS A 751 -26.75 22.64 29.04
CA LYS A 751 -27.89 22.94 28.15
C LYS A 751 -27.43 23.52 26.81
N GLU A 752 -26.48 24.46 26.84
CA GLU A 752 -25.92 25.05 25.62
C GLU A 752 -25.16 24.02 24.79
N LEU A 753 -24.39 23.14 25.45
CA LEU A 753 -23.66 22.06 24.81
C LEU A 753 -24.61 21.10 24.08
N LEU A 754 -25.73 20.71 24.70
CA LEU A 754 -26.74 19.86 24.06
C LEU A 754 -27.43 20.56 22.87
N ALA A 755 -27.72 21.86 23.00
CA ALA A 755 -28.28 22.64 21.89
C ALA A 755 -27.30 22.72 20.70
N LYS A 756 -26.00 22.94 20.96
CA LYS A 756 -24.96 22.95 19.93
C LYS A 756 -24.71 21.57 19.32
N GLN A 757 -24.85 20.50 20.11
CA GLN A 757 -24.68 19.11 19.64
C GLN A 757 -25.89 18.60 18.85
N SER A 758 -27.05 19.23 18.97
CA SER A 758 -28.24 18.85 18.19
C SER A 758 -28.01 19.00 16.68
N PRO A 759 -28.73 18.27 15.80
CA PRO A 759 -28.53 18.34 14.34
C PRO A 759 -28.53 19.77 13.78
N ASN A 760 -29.43 20.63 14.28
CA ASN A 760 -29.50 22.04 13.90
C ASN A 760 -28.33 22.88 14.42
N GLY A 761 -27.77 22.52 15.59
CA GLY A 761 -26.61 23.19 16.18
C GLY A 761 -25.30 22.81 15.49
N ILE A 762 -25.11 21.52 15.19
CA ILE A 762 -23.92 21.00 14.51
C ILE A 762 -23.78 21.59 13.10
N ASN A 763 -24.91 21.75 12.39
CA ASN A 763 -24.92 22.35 11.05
C ASN A 763 -24.70 23.87 11.04
N GLY A 764 -24.88 24.55 12.19
CA GLY A 764 -24.67 25.99 12.34
C GLY A 764 -23.28 26.40 12.82
N ILE A 765 -22.36 25.44 13.01
CA ILE A 765 -20.96 25.73 13.31
C ILE A 765 -20.28 26.10 11.97
N GLU A 766 -20.11 27.40 11.72
CA GLU A 766 -19.22 27.85 10.65
C GLU A 766 -17.79 27.38 10.97
N THR A 767 -17.23 26.58 10.08
CA THR A 767 -15.83 26.15 10.16
C THR A 767 -14.94 27.38 10.12
N SER A 768 -14.09 27.59 11.12
CA SER A 768 -13.12 28.68 11.08
C SER A 768 -12.21 28.50 9.85
N PRO A 769 -12.06 29.51 8.98
CA PRO A 769 -11.08 29.42 7.91
C PRO A 769 -9.69 29.45 8.52
N ALA A 770 -8.75 28.75 7.87
CA ALA A 770 -7.34 29.04 8.06
C ALA A 770 -7.10 30.54 7.86
N VAL A 771 -6.27 31.12 8.72
CA VAL A 771 -5.91 32.55 8.70
C VAL A 771 -5.36 32.89 7.32
N ASP A 772 -6.09 33.71 6.56
CA ASP A 772 -5.49 34.59 5.56
C ASP A 772 -6.30 35.89 5.48
N GLU A 773 -5.58 37.00 5.66
CA GLU A 773 -6.12 38.36 5.64
C GLU A 773 -6.19 38.83 4.19
N THR A 774 -7.39 39.12 3.66
CA THR A 774 -7.69 40.31 2.83
C THR A 774 -9.11 40.24 2.26
N LYS A 775 -9.87 41.34 2.41
CA LYS A 775 -11.20 41.57 1.84
C LYS A 775 -11.08 42.20 0.44
N GLN A 776 -11.98 41.84 -0.49
CA GLN A 776 -12.90 42.79 -1.14
C GLN A 776 -14.00 42.07 -1.95
N GLU A 777 -15.20 42.65 -1.87
CA GLU A 777 -16.49 42.21 -2.44
C GLU A 777 -16.59 42.46 -3.95
N GLU A 778 -17.38 41.65 -4.67
CA GLU A 778 -18.51 42.13 -5.49
C GLU A 778 -19.42 40.99 -5.98
N THR A 779 -20.72 41.30 -6.00
CA THR A 779 -21.91 40.45 -6.22
C THR A 779 -22.29 40.29 -7.70
N VAL A 780 -22.80 39.10 -8.11
CA VAL A 780 -23.69 38.98 -9.29
C VAL A 780 -24.77 37.91 -9.04
N ASP A 781 -26.03 38.36 -9.11
CA ASP A 781 -27.27 37.57 -9.14
C ASP A 781 -27.41 36.77 -10.45
N ILE A 782 -27.80 35.48 -10.39
CA ILE A 782 -28.45 34.81 -11.53
C ILE A 782 -29.65 33.96 -11.06
N VAL A 783 -30.73 34.22 -11.79
CA VAL A 783 -32.13 33.78 -11.66
C VAL A 783 -32.30 32.28 -11.91
N ILE A 784 -33.13 31.64 -11.07
CA ILE A 784 -33.69 30.30 -11.28
C ILE A 784 -34.90 30.43 -12.21
N CYS A 785 -34.89 29.75 -13.36
CA CYS A 785 -36.08 29.44 -14.14
C CYS A 785 -36.13 27.94 -14.43
N SER A 786 -37.17 27.31 -13.91
CA SER A 786 -37.71 25.99 -14.22
C SER A 786 -38.39 25.96 -15.59
N SER A 787 -38.35 24.81 -16.26
CA SER A 787 -39.50 24.30 -17.00
C SER A 787 -39.33 22.80 -17.27
N ASP A 788 -40.42 22.11 -16.95
CA ASP A 788 -40.70 20.69 -17.14
C ASP A 788 -40.65 20.27 -18.62
N ASP A 789 -40.51 18.96 -18.87
CA ASP A 789 -41.41 18.27 -19.81
C ASP A 789 -41.35 16.74 -19.60
N GLU A 790 -42.54 16.16 -19.63
CA GLU A 790 -42.95 14.78 -19.37
C GLU A 790 -42.56 13.82 -20.52
N VAL A 791 -42.46 12.52 -20.23
CA VAL A 791 -42.53 11.46 -21.27
C VAL A 791 -43.52 10.39 -20.83
N ASP A 792 -44.52 10.18 -21.68
CA ASP A 792 -45.63 9.22 -21.59
C ASP A 792 -45.33 7.94 -22.40
N GLU A 793 -45.97 6.84 -22.01
CA GLU A 793 -45.85 5.48 -22.55
C GLU A 793 -46.59 5.28 -23.89
N GLY A 794 -46.22 4.26 -24.68
CA GLY A 794 -47.10 3.75 -25.75
C GLY A 794 -46.48 2.82 -26.80
N ASP A 795 -46.66 1.52 -26.57
CA ASP A 795 -46.60 0.32 -27.45
C ASP A 795 -46.95 0.44 -28.96
N ASN A 796 -46.22 -0.31 -29.82
CA ASN A 796 -46.65 -1.53 -30.56
C ASN A 796 -45.95 -1.76 -31.93
N ASP A 797 -45.42 -2.99 -32.07
CA ASP A 797 -45.35 -3.93 -33.22
C ASP A 797 -45.23 -3.44 -34.69
N ILE A 798 -44.33 -4.10 -35.46
CA ILE A 798 -44.69 -4.94 -36.64
C ILE A 798 -43.44 -5.61 -37.30
N GLU A 799 -43.54 -6.94 -37.41
CA GLU A 799 -43.11 -7.89 -38.45
C GLU A 799 -41.63 -8.23 -38.76
N ASN A 800 -41.38 -9.54 -38.62
CA ASN A 800 -40.30 -10.35 -39.20
C ASN A 800 -40.25 -10.29 -40.73
N GLN A 801 -39.05 -10.20 -41.30
CA GLN A 801 -38.68 -10.96 -42.51
C GLN A 801 -37.27 -11.53 -42.36
N ASP A 802 -37.18 -12.83 -42.65
CA ASP A 802 -35.99 -13.66 -42.67
C ASP A 802 -34.97 -13.19 -43.72
N GLU A 803 -33.69 -13.10 -43.35
CA GLU A 803 -32.58 -13.33 -44.27
C GLU A 803 -31.59 -14.32 -43.64
N GLN A 804 -31.42 -15.46 -44.32
CA GLN A 804 -30.52 -16.54 -43.96
C GLN A 804 -29.05 -16.09 -43.96
N GLY A 805 -28.41 -16.09 -42.79
CA GLY A 805 -26.96 -16.09 -42.63
C GLY A 805 -26.44 -17.50 -42.33
N GLU A 806 -25.58 -18.04 -43.21
CA GLU A 806 -24.93 -19.34 -43.08
C GLU A 806 -24.12 -19.44 -41.78
N LYS A 807 -24.44 -20.43 -40.93
CA LYS A 807 -23.57 -20.87 -39.84
C LYS A 807 -22.33 -21.55 -40.43
N VAL A 808 -21.18 -20.90 -40.34
CA VAL A 808 -19.89 -21.58 -40.51
C VAL A 808 -19.65 -22.44 -39.27
N ALA A 809 -19.93 -23.73 -39.40
CA ALA A 809 -19.70 -24.70 -38.34
C ALA A 809 -18.19 -24.87 -38.07
N ALA A 810 -17.77 -24.56 -36.85
CA ALA A 810 -16.48 -24.98 -36.31
C ALA A 810 -16.38 -26.51 -36.41
N LYS A 811 -15.41 -26.98 -37.19
CA LYS A 811 -15.20 -28.39 -37.46
C LYS A 811 -14.45 -29.00 -36.28
N CYS A 812 -15.18 -29.66 -35.36
CA CYS A 812 -14.59 -30.58 -34.39
C CYS A 812 -13.73 -31.61 -35.15
N ILE A 813 -12.43 -31.68 -34.87
CA ILE A 813 -11.62 -32.84 -35.24
C ILE A 813 -11.94 -33.92 -34.20
N ALA A 814 -12.80 -34.86 -34.61
CA ALA A 814 -13.08 -36.07 -33.84
C ALA A 814 -11.85 -36.98 -33.80
N ASN A 815 -11.66 -37.59 -32.62
CA ASN A 815 -10.69 -38.62 -32.28
C ASN A 815 -10.18 -39.51 -33.43
N GLY A 816 -8.85 -39.66 -33.47
CA GLY A 816 -8.23 -40.92 -33.86
C GLY A 816 -7.63 -41.00 -35.25
N GLU A 817 -6.62 -40.20 -35.57
CA GLU A 817 -5.51 -40.63 -36.43
C GLU A 817 -4.20 -40.17 -35.80
N ALA A 818 -3.24 -41.09 -35.63
CA ALA A 818 -1.93 -40.75 -35.14
C ALA A 818 -1.29 -39.71 -36.08
N ILE A 819 -1.17 -38.46 -35.63
CA ILE A 819 -0.43 -37.42 -36.34
C ILE A 819 1.03 -37.90 -36.38
N GLY A 820 1.41 -38.45 -37.54
CA GLY A 820 2.61 -39.26 -37.70
C GLY A 820 3.88 -38.43 -37.78
N LYS A 821 4.90 -38.85 -37.02
CA LYS A 821 6.38 -38.94 -37.26
C LYS A 821 7.14 -38.01 -38.23
N LYS A 822 6.54 -37.04 -38.92
CA LYS A 822 7.20 -36.34 -40.04
C LYS A 822 8.07 -35.15 -39.63
N ASN A 823 7.79 -34.52 -38.49
CA ASN A 823 8.47 -33.32 -37.98
C ASN A 823 9.20 -33.56 -36.63
N GLY A 824 9.44 -34.84 -36.27
CA GLY A 824 10.23 -35.22 -35.09
C GLY A 824 9.52 -35.24 -33.73
N PHE A 825 8.27 -34.76 -33.63
CA PHE A 825 7.47 -34.82 -32.41
C PHE A 825 6.34 -35.87 -32.51
N ARG A 826 5.89 -36.36 -31.36
CA ARG A 826 4.70 -37.20 -31.25
C ARG A 826 3.73 -36.56 -30.26
N LEU A 827 2.73 -35.86 -30.75
CA LEU A 827 1.66 -35.36 -29.89
C LEU A 827 0.83 -36.54 -29.35
N LEU A 828 0.77 -36.67 -28.03
CA LEU A 828 -0.01 -37.70 -27.35
C LEU A 828 -1.50 -37.34 -27.32
N ASP A 829 -1.79 -36.06 -27.06
CA ASP A 829 -3.15 -35.52 -27.03
C ASP A 829 -3.12 -33.99 -27.20
N VAL A 830 -4.13 -33.42 -27.85
CA VAL A 830 -4.29 -31.97 -28.03
C VAL A 830 -5.76 -31.61 -27.95
N ALA A 831 -6.08 -30.62 -27.13
CA ALA A 831 -7.41 -30.03 -27.10
C ALA A 831 -7.31 -28.51 -27.10
N SER A 832 -8.29 -27.87 -27.74
CA SER A 832 -8.42 -26.43 -27.79
C SER A 832 -9.89 -26.07 -27.58
N VAL A 833 -10.19 -25.18 -26.65
CA VAL A 833 -11.55 -24.76 -26.32
C VAL A 833 -11.57 -23.24 -26.20
N SER A 834 -12.56 -22.60 -26.81
CA SER A 834 -12.83 -21.17 -26.68
C SER A 834 -14.29 -20.98 -26.27
N VAL A 835 -14.55 -20.12 -25.28
CA VAL A 835 -15.89 -19.83 -24.78
C VAL A 835 -16.10 -18.33 -24.66
N GLU A 836 -17.32 -17.89 -25.00
CA GLU A 836 -17.74 -16.50 -24.90
C GLU A 836 -17.79 -16.04 -23.44
N GLY A 837 -17.34 -14.80 -23.22
CA GLY A 837 -17.41 -14.03 -21.98
C GLY A 837 -18.82 -13.71 -21.51
N SER A 838 -18.92 -13.14 -20.31
CA SER A 838 -20.19 -12.70 -19.74
C SER A 838 -20.49 -11.22 -19.98
N GLN A 839 -19.65 -10.50 -20.73
CA GLN A 839 -19.76 -9.06 -20.96
C GLN A 839 -20.72 -8.66 -22.11
N GLY A 840 -21.38 -9.62 -22.76
CA GLY A 840 -22.45 -9.33 -23.74
C GLY A 840 -21.96 -8.92 -25.14
N HIS A 841 -20.68 -9.13 -25.45
CA HIS A 841 -20.16 -9.14 -26.82
C HIS A 841 -19.98 -10.59 -27.31
N ALA A 842 -19.98 -10.78 -28.63
CA ALA A 842 -19.66 -12.09 -29.21
C ALA A 842 -18.19 -12.41 -28.98
N ASN A 843 -17.88 -13.72 -28.90
CA ASN A 843 -16.52 -14.20 -28.68
C ASN A 843 -15.55 -13.69 -29.77
N GLU A 844 -14.59 -12.89 -29.36
CA GLU A 844 -13.56 -12.28 -30.21
C GLU A 844 -12.21 -13.02 -30.16
N ASP A 845 -12.00 -13.90 -29.18
CA ASP A 845 -10.85 -14.79 -29.14
C ASP A 845 -10.79 -15.74 -30.34
N ARG A 846 -9.57 -16.12 -30.74
CA ARG A 846 -9.32 -17.15 -31.73
C ARG A 846 -8.25 -18.14 -31.30
N LEU A 847 -8.32 -19.32 -31.92
CA LEU A 847 -7.41 -20.43 -31.68
C LEU A 847 -6.89 -20.96 -33.02
N LEU A 848 -5.62 -21.30 -33.08
CA LEU A 848 -5.00 -21.93 -34.24
C LEU A 848 -4.14 -23.12 -33.81
N VAL A 849 -4.60 -24.32 -34.14
CA VAL A 849 -3.84 -25.58 -33.99
C VAL A 849 -3.65 -26.18 -35.38
N THR A 850 -2.41 -26.16 -35.86
CA THR A 850 -2.10 -26.62 -37.22
C THR A 850 -0.69 -27.19 -37.29
N SER A 851 -0.39 -27.94 -38.35
CA SER A 851 0.89 -28.64 -38.51
C SER A 851 1.21 -28.85 -39.98
N ASN A 852 2.50 -28.88 -40.32
CA ASN A 852 3.01 -29.35 -41.61
C ASN A 852 4.18 -30.33 -41.40
N GLU A 853 4.91 -30.64 -42.46
CA GLU A 853 6.06 -31.55 -42.40
C GLU A 853 7.26 -30.96 -41.64
N ARG A 854 7.25 -29.67 -41.30
CA ARG A 854 8.36 -28.94 -40.67
C ARG A 854 8.14 -28.67 -39.18
N PHE A 855 6.93 -28.24 -38.78
CA PHE A 855 6.65 -27.82 -37.40
C PHE A 855 5.17 -28.01 -37.01
N HIS A 856 4.91 -27.96 -35.71
CA HIS A 856 3.58 -27.80 -35.11
C HIS A 856 3.40 -26.36 -34.62
N LEU A 857 2.23 -25.77 -34.86
CA LEU A 857 1.85 -24.44 -34.37
C LEU A 857 0.62 -24.55 -33.46
N PHE A 858 0.73 -23.95 -32.29
CA PHE A 858 -0.36 -23.75 -31.34
C PHE A 858 -0.41 -22.26 -30.98
N ALA A 859 -1.50 -21.59 -31.31
CA ALA A 859 -1.64 -20.16 -31.02
C ALA A 859 -3.01 -19.82 -30.44
N VAL A 860 -3.01 -18.90 -29.49
CA VAL A 860 -4.20 -18.19 -28.99
C VAL A 860 -4.11 -16.75 -29.45
N MET A 861 -5.25 -16.20 -29.83
CA MET A 861 -5.43 -14.78 -30.07
C MET A 861 -6.53 -14.30 -29.15
N ASP A 862 -6.23 -13.27 -28.39
CA ASP A 862 -7.16 -12.62 -27.47
C ASP A 862 -7.59 -11.33 -28.16
N GLY A 863 -8.83 -11.31 -28.65
CA GLY A 863 -9.34 -10.26 -29.50
C GLY A 863 -10.02 -9.18 -28.67
N HIS A 864 -9.93 -7.92 -29.09
CA HIS A 864 -10.64 -6.83 -28.45
C HIS A 864 -11.07 -5.76 -29.46
N GLY A 865 -12.22 -5.14 -29.19
CA GLY A 865 -12.78 -4.11 -30.08
C GLY A 865 -13.31 -4.68 -31.41
N GLY A 866 -13.54 -5.99 -31.47
CA GLY A 866 -14.05 -6.73 -32.63
C GLY A 866 -13.17 -7.92 -33.01
N SER A 867 -13.75 -8.91 -33.68
CA SER A 867 -13.04 -10.17 -33.95
C SER A 867 -12.09 -10.16 -35.15
N TRP A 868 -12.06 -9.08 -35.95
CA TRP A 868 -11.42 -9.13 -37.27
C TRP A 868 -9.89 -9.26 -37.19
N ALA A 869 -9.25 -8.64 -36.20
CA ALA A 869 -7.81 -8.84 -35.93
C ALA A 869 -7.48 -10.31 -35.65
N GLY A 870 -8.28 -10.97 -34.79
CA GLY A 870 -8.19 -12.40 -34.52
C GLY A 870 -8.43 -13.26 -35.78
N ASP A 871 -9.50 -12.98 -36.52
CA ASP A 871 -9.84 -13.68 -37.77
C ASP A 871 -8.72 -13.55 -38.82
N PHE A 872 -8.14 -12.36 -38.95
CA PHE A 872 -7.01 -12.10 -39.84
C PHE A 872 -5.78 -12.93 -39.45
N LEU A 873 -5.49 -13.05 -38.16
CA LEU A 873 -4.37 -13.86 -37.67
C LEU A 873 -4.60 -15.35 -37.93
N VAL A 874 -5.81 -15.87 -37.74
CA VAL A 874 -6.15 -17.26 -38.11
C VAL A 874 -5.87 -17.54 -39.59
N ASP A 875 -6.22 -16.61 -40.47
CA ASP A 875 -6.04 -16.75 -41.91
C ASP A 875 -4.57 -16.63 -42.38
N LYS A 876 -3.77 -15.78 -41.71
CA LYS A 876 -2.45 -15.36 -42.24
C LYS A 876 -1.25 -15.87 -41.46
N LEU A 877 -1.39 -16.15 -40.16
CA LEU A 877 -0.26 -16.44 -39.27
C LEU A 877 0.54 -17.66 -39.73
N PHE A 878 -0.12 -18.79 -40.01
CA PHE A 878 0.58 -20.01 -40.41
C PHE A 878 1.35 -19.84 -41.71
N GLY A 879 0.76 -19.19 -42.71
CA GLY A 879 1.42 -18.92 -43.99
C GLY A 879 2.61 -17.97 -43.85
N ALA A 880 2.52 -16.97 -42.98
CA ALA A 880 3.63 -16.05 -42.70
C ALA A 880 4.80 -16.76 -42.02
N LEU A 881 4.53 -17.63 -41.04
CA LEU A 881 5.55 -18.44 -40.35
C LEU A 881 6.18 -19.47 -41.28
N ASP A 882 5.38 -20.13 -42.12
CA ASP A 882 5.88 -21.12 -43.08
C ASP A 882 6.75 -20.50 -44.17
N ALA A 883 6.45 -19.26 -44.58
CA ALA A 883 7.23 -18.53 -45.58
C ALA A 883 8.62 -18.09 -45.08
N VAL A 884 8.80 -17.93 -43.77
CA VAL A 884 10.10 -17.56 -43.17
C VAL A 884 10.89 -18.75 -42.64
N TYR A 885 10.32 -19.96 -42.70
CA TYR A 885 11.02 -21.19 -42.38
C TYR A 885 11.89 -21.63 -43.55
N GLU A 886 13.20 -21.69 -43.33
CA GLU A 886 14.18 -22.24 -44.27
C GLU A 886 14.79 -23.51 -43.68
N ASP A 887 15.97 -23.41 -43.07
CA ASP A 887 16.64 -24.49 -42.32
C ASP A 887 16.49 -24.26 -40.80
N GLY A 888 15.28 -23.91 -40.38
CA GLY A 888 14.96 -23.45 -39.03
C GLY A 888 14.40 -22.03 -39.01
N PHE A 889 14.13 -21.51 -37.82
CA PHE A 889 13.58 -20.17 -37.62
C PHE A 889 14.68 -19.16 -37.27
N ASP A 890 14.70 -18.03 -38.00
CA ASP A 890 15.52 -16.87 -37.68
C ASP A 890 14.68 -15.80 -36.95
N HIS A 891 15.19 -15.28 -35.83
CA HIS A 891 14.45 -14.33 -34.98
C HIS A 891 14.19 -13.00 -35.69
N THR A 892 15.09 -12.57 -36.57
CA THR A 892 14.91 -11.33 -37.35
C THR A 892 13.82 -11.51 -38.39
N LYS A 893 13.81 -12.65 -39.12
CA LYS A 893 12.76 -12.96 -40.09
C LYS A 893 11.39 -13.13 -39.42
N LEU A 894 11.34 -13.76 -38.25
CA LEU A 894 10.11 -13.90 -37.45
C LEU A 894 9.58 -12.54 -36.99
N THR A 895 10.44 -11.68 -36.47
CA THR A 895 10.08 -10.31 -36.06
C THR A 895 9.51 -9.54 -37.25
N ASN A 896 10.22 -9.56 -38.38
CA ASN A 896 9.79 -8.88 -39.60
C ASN A 896 8.45 -9.42 -40.13
N ALA A 897 8.21 -10.73 -40.01
CA ALA A 897 6.93 -11.35 -40.42
C ALA A 897 5.76 -10.86 -39.56
N MET A 898 5.93 -10.76 -38.24
CA MET A 898 4.87 -10.26 -37.35
C MET A 898 4.60 -8.78 -37.58
N GLU A 899 5.63 -7.96 -37.73
CA GLU A 899 5.47 -6.55 -38.05
C GLU A 899 4.84 -6.32 -39.43
N GLU A 900 5.11 -7.20 -40.40
CA GLU A 900 4.47 -7.13 -41.72
C GLU A 900 2.99 -7.56 -41.67
N LEU A 901 2.63 -8.55 -40.84
CA LEU A 901 1.23 -8.89 -40.58
C LEU A 901 0.49 -7.70 -39.98
N ASP A 902 1.06 -7.01 -39.00
CA ASP A 902 0.47 -5.81 -38.40
C ASP A 902 0.33 -4.67 -39.41
N ARG A 903 1.38 -4.38 -40.19
CA ARG A 903 1.33 -3.36 -41.26
C ARG A 903 0.24 -3.68 -42.28
N SER A 904 0.14 -4.94 -42.69
CA SER A 904 -0.88 -5.42 -43.64
C SER A 904 -2.29 -5.32 -43.08
N PHE A 905 -2.48 -5.67 -41.80
CA PHE A 905 -3.76 -5.53 -41.13
C PHE A 905 -4.14 -4.06 -40.95
N CYS A 906 -3.27 -3.24 -40.35
CA CYS A 906 -3.52 -1.80 -40.14
C CYS A 906 -3.84 -1.07 -41.46
N ALA A 907 -3.17 -1.41 -42.56
CA ALA A 907 -3.47 -0.84 -43.87
C ALA A 907 -4.88 -1.20 -44.39
N GLN A 908 -5.40 -2.38 -44.05
CA GLN A 908 -6.76 -2.80 -44.37
C GLN A 908 -7.79 -2.20 -43.39
N ALA A 909 -7.47 -2.21 -42.09
CA ALA A 909 -8.28 -1.65 -41.01
C ALA A 909 -8.54 -0.15 -41.22
N MET A 910 -7.51 0.61 -41.61
CA MET A 910 -7.64 2.03 -41.95
C MET A 910 -8.66 2.30 -43.06
N ARG A 911 -8.77 1.40 -44.06
CA ARG A 911 -9.72 1.55 -45.18
C ARG A 911 -11.14 1.19 -44.80
N LYS A 912 -11.31 0.30 -43.82
CA LYS A 912 -12.61 -0.16 -43.32
C LYS A 912 -13.04 0.56 -42.03
N THR A 913 -12.24 1.51 -41.54
CA THR A 913 -12.46 2.20 -40.26
C THR A 913 -12.68 1.22 -39.11
N ASP A 914 -11.86 0.18 -39.08
CA ASP A 914 -11.88 -0.86 -38.05
C ASP A 914 -10.73 -0.60 -37.06
N PHE A 915 -11.04 -0.72 -35.77
CA PHE A 915 -10.11 -0.48 -34.66
C PHE A 915 -9.86 -1.75 -33.85
N SER A 916 -10.26 -2.92 -34.33
CA SER A 916 -10.02 -4.16 -33.62
C SER A 916 -8.53 -4.41 -33.43
N GLY A 917 -8.21 -5.01 -32.29
CA GLY A 917 -6.89 -5.45 -31.92
C GLY A 917 -6.92 -6.90 -31.48
N ALA A 918 -5.74 -7.52 -31.47
CA ALA A 918 -5.58 -8.82 -30.86
C ALA A 918 -4.18 -8.97 -30.24
N CYS A 919 -4.14 -9.50 -29.03
CA CYS A 919 -2.93 -10.13 -28.49
C CYS A 919 -2.72 -11.48 -29.19
N LEU A 920 -1.46 -11.86 -29.39
CA LEU A 920 -1.07 -13.10 -30.05
C LEU A 920 0.00 -13.80 -29.21
N LEU A 921 -0.26 -15.06 -28.87
CA LEU A 921 0.77 -15.97 -28.37
C LEU A 921 0.81 -17.23 -29.21
N ALA A 922 1.97 -17.51 -29.80
CA ALA A 922 2.21 -18.71 -30.61
C ALA A 922 3.36 -19.55 -30.05
N VAL A 923 3.12 -20.84 -29.87
CA VAL A 923 4.15 -21.85 -29.55
C VAL A 923 4.37 -22.74 -30.76
N ILE A 924 5.63 -22.86 -31.18
CA ILE A 924 6.07 -23.62 -32.33
C ILE A 924 7.00 -24.74 -31.86
N LEU A 925 6.67 -25.98 -32.21
CA LEU A 925 7.52 -27.15 -31.96
C LEU A 925 8.10 -27.66 -33.28
N TYR A 926 9.43 -27.69 -33.40
CA TYR A 926 10.15 -28.13 -34.60
C TYR A 926 11.51 -28.74 -34.24
N VAL A 927 12.06 -29.60 -35.11
CA VAL A 927 13.42 -30.13 -34.92
C VAL A 927 14.37 -29.23 -35.69
N ASP A 928 15.34 -28.66 -34.98
CA ASP A 928 16.33 -27.78 -35.59
C ASP A 928 17.20 -28.59 -36.57
N PRO A 929 17.18 -28.28 -37.88
CA PRO A 929 17.95 -29.02 -38.88
C PRO A 929 19.46 -28.95 -38.68
N ALA A 930 19.97 -27.92 -37.99
CA ALA A 930 21.41 -27.74 -37.76
C ALA A 930 21.92 -28.57 -36.58
N THR A 931 21.10 -28.75 -35.54
CA THR A 931 21.48 -29.47 -34.31
C THR A 931 20.84 -30.85 -34.16
N ASP A 932 19.81 -31.16 -34.96
CA ASP A 932 18.95 -32.35 -34.83
C ASP A 932 18.32 -32.46 -33.43
N THR A 933 18.06 -31.31 -32.78
CA THR A 933 17.45 -31.24 -31.45
C THR A 933 16.04 -30.66 -31.50
N PRO A 934 15.09 -31.20 -30.71
CA PRO A 934 13.74 -30.66 -30.64
C PRO A 934 13.74 -29.29 -29.96
N GLN A 935 13.12 -28.31 -30.59
CA GLN A 935 13.03 -26.93 -30.12
C GLN A 935 11.58 -26.57 -29.78
N LYS A 936 11.43 -25.71 -28.75
CA LYS A 936 10.24 -24.92 -28.50
C LYS A 936 10.55 -23.45 -28.75
N LEU A 937 9.80 -22.83 -29.64
CA LEU A 937 9.90 -21.40 -29.96
C LEU A 937 8.57 -20.73 -29.60
N VAL A 938 8.63 -19.62 -28.86
CA VAL A 938 7.47 -18.87 -28.40
C VAL A 938 7.55 -17.45 -28.95
N LEU A 939 6.45 -17.01 -29.56
CA LEU A 939 6.23 -15.65 -30.03
C LEU A 939 5.11 -15.04 -29.19
N ASN A 940 5.40 -13.97 -28.45
CA ASN A 940 4.40 -13.26 -27.64
C ASN A 940 4.25 -11.80 -28.05
N ILE A 941 3.02 -11.39 -28.35
CA ILE A 941 2.60 -10.02 -28.65
C ILE A 941 1.36 -9.77 -27.78
N GLY A 942 1.55 -9.23 -26.58
CA GLY A 942 0.46 -8.99 -25.64
C GLY A 942 0.58 -9.79 -24.35
N ASP A 943 -0.56 -10.03 -23.71
CA ASP A 943 -0.73 -10.57 -22.36
C ASP A 943 -1.32 -12.00 -22.30
N CYS A 944 -1.45 -12.65 -23.46
CA CYS A 944 -1.58 -14.10 -23.52
C CYS A 944 -0.33 -14.81 -22.94
N ARG A 945 -0.51 -15.99 -22.35
CA ARG A 945 0.59 -16.72 -21.69
C ARG A 945 0.63 -18.22 -22.02
N ALA A 946 1.87 -18.74 -22.14
CA ALA A 946 2.15 -20.17 -22.26
C ALA A 946 2.94 -20.66 -21.04
N ILE A 947 2.59 -21.84 -20.55
CA ILE A 947 3.30 -22.53 -19.47
C ILE A 947 3.60 -23.97 -19.86
N ILE A 948 4.74 -24.49 -19.40
CA ILE A 948 5.17 -25.86 -19.65
C ILE A 948 5.56 -26.58 -18.36
N ARG A 949 5.33 -27.88 -18.34
CA ARG A 949 5.93 -28.81 -17.39
C ARG A 949 6.66 -29.91 -18.15
N GLU A 950 7.98 -29.90 -18.07
CA GLU A 950 8.83 -30.92 -18.69
C GLU A 950 9.02 -32.13 -17.76
N ALA A 951 9.07 -33.33 -18.32
CA ALA A 951 9.28 -34.56 -17.56
C ALA A 951 10.73 -34.65 -17.02
N PRO A 952 10.98 -35.36 -15.90
CA PRO A 952 12.33 -35.62 -15.43
C PRO A 952 13.12 -36.46 -16.45
N GLU A 953 14.41 -36.18 -16.64
CA GLU A 953 15.28 -37.01 -17.48
C GLU A 953 15.21 -38.49 -17.06
N PRO A 954 15.12 -39.44 -18.01
CA PRO A 954 15.27 -40.84 -17.69
C PRO A 954 16.70 -41.10 -17.20
N ALA A 955 16.84 -41.64 -15.98
CA ALA A 955 18.14 -41.98 -15.39
C ALA A 955 18.93 -42.95 -16.29
N GLN A 956 19.91 -42.44 -17.05
CA GLN A 956 20.80 -43.28 -17.84
C GLN A 956 21.76 -44.06 -16.94
N GLY A 957 21.65 -45.39 -16.95
CA GLY A 957 22.64 -46.28 -16.35
C GLY A 957 23.88 -46.39 -17.23
N GLY A 958 25.04 -45.90 -16.79
CA GLY A 958 26.30 -46.15 -17.50
C GLY A 958 27.54 -45.40 -17.02
N LYS A 959 28.41 -46.11 -16.28
CA LYS A 959 29.87 -45.93 -16.07
C LYS A 959 30.49 -44.52 -15.93
N LYS A 960 31.05 -44.33 -14.72
CA LYS A 960 32.12 -43.38 -14.36
C LYS A 960 33.24 -43.36 -15.40
N THR A 961 33.47 -42.20 -16.01
CA THR A 961 34.81 -41.75 -16.41
C THR A 961 34.97 -40.30 -15.93
N ALA A 962 36.10 -40.05 -15.28
CA ALA A 962 36.44 -38.74 -14.74
C ALA A 962 37.12 -37.95 -15.85
N ASP A 963 36.55 -36.81 -16.22
CA ASP A 963 37.33 -35.75 -16.85
C ASP A 963 36.97 -34.38 -16.28
N LYS A 964 38.01 -33.61 -15.99
CA LYS A 964 37.93 -32.31 -15.32
C LYS A 964 37.84 -31.22 -16.38
N THR A 965 36.72 -30.52 -16.49
CA THR A 965 36.64 -29.10 -16.87
C THR A 965 35.20 -28.61 -16.85
N SER A 966 35.06 -27.29 -16.64
CA SER A 966 33.86 -26.45 -16.73
C SER A 966 32.96 -26.34 -15.49
N SER A 967 32.71 -25.08 -15.18
CA SER A 967 31.82 -24.54 -14.16
C SER A 967 30.40 -24.46 -14.71
N SER A 968 29.44 -25.04 -14.00
CA SER A 968 28.04 -24.61 -14.08
C SER A 968 27.33 -24.85 -12.75
N THR A 969 26.51 -23.86 -12.40
CA THR A 969 25.75 -23.71 -11.18
C THR A 969 24.60 -24.71 -11.18
N ALA A 970 24.78 -25.89 -10.58
CA ALA A 970 23.70 -26.86 -10.43
C ALA A 970 22.82 -26.52 -9.21
N ASN A 971 21.59 -26.06 -9.48
CA ASN A 971 20.50 -25.99 -8.51
C ASN A 971 20.10 -27.40 -8.05
N LYS A 972 19.91 -27.57 -6.74
CA LYS A 972 19.50 -28.85 -6.11
C LYS A 972 18.11 -29.29 -6.61
N HIS A 973 18.04 -30.46 -7.22
CA HIS A 973 16.80 -31.12 -7.65
C HIS A 973 15.84 -31.44 -6.49
N THR A 974 14.62 -30.92 -6.57
CA THR A 974 13.41 -31.49 -5.96
C THR A 974 12.76 -32.48 -6.94
N ALA A 975 12.37 -33.65 -6.46
CA ALA A 975 11.89 -34.79 -7.26
C ALA A 975 10.45 -34.66 -7.83
N GLY A 976 10.04 -33.46 -8.25
CA GLY A 976 8.77 -33.22 -8.96
C GLY A 976 9.00 -32.19 -10.06
N GLY A 977 8.64 -32.52 -11.31
CA GLY A 977 8.82 -31.62 -12.46
C GLY A 977 8.20 -30.25 -12.21
N ALA A 978 9.01 -29.19 -12.33
CA ALA A 978 8.60 -27.81 -12.10
C ALA A 978 7.84 -27.24 -13.30
N THR A 979 6.93 -26.31 -13.03
CA THR A 979 6.17 -25.57 -14.05
C THR A 979 6.89 -24.27 -14.36
N PHE A 980 7.06 -23.96 -15.64
CA PHE A 980 7.74 -22.75 -16.12
C PHE A 980 6.81 -21.96 -17.03
N ALA A 981 6.81 -20.63 -16.91
CA ALA A 981 6.24 -19.77 -17.94
C ALA A 981 7.21 -19.68 -19.13
N LEU A 982 6.66 -19.62 -20.34
CA LEU A 982 7.42 -19.50 -21.58
C LEU A 982 7.34 -18.09 -22.21
N SER A 983 6.55 -17.18 -21.63
CA SER A 983 6.38 -15.79 -22.05
C SER A 983 6.21 -14.86 -20.86
N GLU A 984 6.46 -13.56 -21.06
CA GLU A 984 6.13 -12.48 -20.12
C GLU A 984 4.91 -11.71 -20.64
N ASP A 985 3.94 -11.37 -19.78
CA ASP A 985 2.77 -10.58 -20.20
C ASP A 985 3.21 -9.16 -20.57
N HIS A 986 2.75 -8.64 -21.71
CA HIS A 986 3.09 -7.30 -22.17
C HIS A 986 1.99 -6.29 -21.84
N CYS A 987 1.75 -6.05 -20.55
CA CYS A 987 0.82 -5.05 -20.04
C CYS A 987 1.53 -4.06 -19.10
N ALA A 988 0.78 -3.15 -18.45
CA ALA A 988 1.36 -2.15 -17.55
C ALA A 988 2.09 -2.74 -16.32
N ALA A 989 1.77 -3.98 -15.92
CA ALA A 989 2.49 -4.69 -14.86
C ALA A 989 3.95 -4.99 -15.25
N ASN A 990 4.22 -5.17 -16.54
CA ASN A 990 5.57 -5.36 -17.05
C ASN A 990 6.32 -4.02 -17.11
N CYS A 991 7.25 -3.83 -16.18
CA CYS A 991 7.98 -2.57 -16.06
C CYS A 991 8.80 -2.21 -17.31
N LYS A 992 9.27 -3.22 -18.09
CA LYS A 992 10.00 -2.98 -19.34
C LYS A 992 9.05 -2.37 -20.38
N GLU A 993 7.85 -2.93 -20.52
CA GLU A 993 6.81 -2.43 -21.43
C GLU A 993 6.30 -1.06 -21.03
N ARG A 994 6.00 -0.89 -19.73
CA ARG A 994 5.52 0.39 -19.22
C ARG A 994 6.51 1.52 -19.50
N MET A 995 7.80 1.28 -19.26
CA MET A 995 8.84 2.26 -19.54
C MET A 995 9.06 2.47 -21.05
N ARG A 996 8.91 1.43 -21.87
CA ARG A 996 8.98 1.55 -23.34
C ARG A 996 7.90 2.49 -23.86
N ALA A 997 6.64 2.28 -23.46
CA ALA A 997 5.52 3.12 -23.88
C ALA A 997 5.63 4.55 -23.36
N LEU A 998 6.02 4.75 -22.08
CA LEU A 998 6.23 6.10 -21.55
C LEU A 998 7.31 6.88 -22.31
N ARG A 999 8.40 6.21 -22.72
CA ARG A 999 9.47 6.84 -23.52
C ARG A 999 9.04 7.22 -24.93
N SER A 1000 8.00 6.59 -25.48
CA SER A 1000 7.40 7.00 -26.76
C SER A 1000 6.35 8.10 -26.59
N GLY A 1001 6.19 8.64 -25.37
CA GLY A 1001 5.22 9.67 -25.06
C GLY A 1001 3.81 9.15 -24.76
N ALA A 1002 3.67 7.83 -24.51
CA ALA A 1002 2.36 7.24 -24.20
C ALA A 1002 1.74 7.82 -22.93
N TYR A 1003 0.48 8.22 -23.04
CA TYR A 1003 -0.35 8.52 -21.89
C TYR A 1003 -0.89 7.21 -21.32
N ILE A 1004 -0.53 6.89 -20.08
CA ILE A 1004 -0.99 5.68 -19.37
C ILE A 1004 -1.82 6.13 -18.18
N HIS A 1005 -3.09 5.72 -18.16
CA HIS A 1005 -4.03 6.02 -17.08
C HIS A 1005 -4.74 4.74 -16.66
N ASN A 1006 -4.88 4.49 -15.36
CA ASN A 1006 -5.46 3.24 -14.83
C ASN A 1006 -4.83 1.97 -15.44
N ASN A 1007 -3.51 1.94 -15.59
CA ASN A 1007 -2.76 0.85 -16.23
C ASN A 1007 -3.10 0.58 -17.71
N ARG A 1008 -3.82 1.50 -18.36
CA ARG A 1008 -4.22 1.39 -19.76
C ARG A 1008 -3.63 2.52 -20.61
N ILE A 1009 -3.16 2.20 -21.81
CA ILE A 1009 -2.74 3.17 -22.82
C ILE A 1009 -3.96 3.98 -23.25
N ALA A 1010 -3.80 5.31 -23.27
CA ALA A 1010 -4.88 6.27 -23.46
C ALA A 1010 -6.04 6.15 -22.44
N GLY A 1011 -5.86 5.38 -21.35
CA GLY A 1011 -6.94 5.02 -20.42
C GLY A 1011 -7.92 3.96 -20.96
N VAL A 1012 -7.65 3.37 -22.12
CA VAL A 1012 -8.57 2.46 -22.83
C VAL A 1012 -7.97 1.06 -23.00
N LEU A 1013 -6.77 0.96 -23.58
CA LEU A 1013 -6.16 -0.32 -23.97
C LEU A 1013 -5.21 -0.87 -22.90
N GLU A 1014 -5.42 -2.11 -22.47
CA GLU A 1014 -4.60 -2.77 -21.44
C GLU A 1014 -3.27 -3.37 -21.96
N PRO A 1015 -3.24 -4.11 -23.09
CA PRO A 1015 -1.99 -4.62 -23.64
C PRO A 1015 -1.15 -3.53 -24.31
N PHE A 1016 0.17 -3.67 -24.17
CA PHE A 1016 1.17 -2.72 -24.66
C PHE A 1016 1.76 -3.17 -26.01
N ARG A 1017 1.45 -4.40 -26.41
CA ARG A 1017 1.79 -4.96 -27.71
C ARG A 1017 0.59 -5.70 -28.28
N THR A 1018 0.23 -5.43 -29.53
CA THR A 1018 -0.93 -6.02 -30.20
C THR A 1018 -0.70 -6.10 -31.71
N ILE A 1019 -1.52 -6.87 -32.41
CA ILE A 1019 -1.76 -6.72 -33.85
C ILE A 1019 -3.06 -5.93 -34.01
N GLY A 1020 -3.11 -4.88 -34.83
CA GLY A 1020 -4.28 -3.99 -34.91
C GLY A 1020 -4.19 -2.75 -34.02
N ASP A 1021 -5.29 -2.28 -33.43
CA ASP A 1021 -5.33 -1.08 -32.57
C ASP A 1021 -4.76 0.18 -33.25
N ILE A 1022 -5.22 0.44 -34.48
CA ILE A 1022 -4.67 1.51 -35.32
C ILE A 1022 -4.85 2.90 -34.70
N ASP A 1023 -5.88 3.09 -33.89
CA ASP A 1023 -6.19 4.31 -33.16
C ASP A 1023 -5.14 4.67 -32.10
N VAL A 1024 -4.39 3.70 -31.57
CA VAL A 1024 -3.27 3.94 -30.63
C VAL A 1024 -1.90 3.64 -31.25
N LYS A 1025 -1.85 3.31 -32.56
CA LYS A 1025 -0.62 3.15 -33.36
C LYS A 1025 -0.44 4.22 -34.45
N GLY A 1026 -1.34 5.20 -34.54
CA GLY A 1026 -1.35 6.23 -35.57
C GLY A 1026 -0.06 7.08 -35.64
N PRO A 1027 0.10 7.90 -36.70
CA PRO A 1027 1.33 8.68 -36.95
C PRO A 1027 1.75 9.59 -35.80
N ASP A 1028 0.77 10.12 -35.06
CA ASP A 1028 0.96 11.01 -33.90
C ASP A 1028 1.22 10.26 -32.58
N MET A 1029 0.98 8.94 -32.54
CA MET A 1029 1.10 8.05 -31.37
C MET A 1029 2.15 6.95 -31.60
N LYS A 1030 3.24 7.34 -32.27
CA LYS A 1030 4.24 6.39 -32.77
C LYS A 1030 4.88 5.58 -31.63
N ASN A 1031 4.69 4.26 -31.68
CA ASN A 1031 5.22 3.26 -30.73
C ASN A 1031 4.62 3.33 -29.32
N TRP A 1032 3.40 3.83 -29.12
CA TRP A 1032 2.69 3.61 -27.85
C TRP A 1032 2.43 2.11 -27.69
N VAL A 1033 1.80 1.52 -28.69
CA VAL A 1033 1.63 0.07 -28.88
C VAL A 1033 2.51 -0.40 -30.04
N ILE A 1034 3.09 -1.59 -29.96
CA ILE A 1034 3.93 -2.17 -31.03
C ILE A 1034 3.54 -3.62 -31.33
N ALA A 1035 3.79 -4.07 -32.56
CA ALA A 1035 3.59 -5.46 -32.98
C ALA A 1035 4.87 -6.31 -32.96
N THR A 1036 5.98 -5.75 -32.49
CA THR A 1036 7.24 -6.49 -32.37
C THR A 1036 7.07 -7.60 -31.31
N PRO A 1037 7.27 -8.88 -31.65
CA PRO A 1037 7.12 -9.97 -30.70
C PRO A 1037 8.29 -10.05 -29.70
N GLU A 1038 8.00 -10.54 -28.50
CA GLU A 1038 9.00 -11.23 -27.68
C GLU A 1038 9.20 -12.63 -28.26
N ILE A 1039 10.47 -13.02 -28.48
CA ILE A 1039 10.82 -14.33 -29.02
C ILE A 1039 11.69 -15.08 -28.02
N HIS A 1040 11.19 -16.22 -27.54
CA HIS A 1040 11.95 -17.16 -26.73
C HIS A 1040 12.15 -18.47 -27.48
N GLN A 1041 13.39 -18.95 -27.54
CA GLN A 1041 13.70 -20.25 -28.14
C GLN A 1041 14.56 -21.06 -27.17
N SER A 1042 14.18 -22.31 -26.95
CA SER A 1042 14.95 -23.24 -26.13
C SER A 1042 14.73 -24.69 -26.59
N GLU A 1043 15.68 -25.55 -26.28
CA GLU A 1043 15.53 -26.99 -26.50
C GLU A 1043 14.36 -27.53 -25.66
N LEU A 1044 13.54 -28.41 -26.24
CA LEU A 1044 12.52 -29.15 -25.52
C LEU A 1044 13.16 -30.40 -24.92
N LEU A 1045 13.15 -30.55 -23.60
CA LEU A 1045 13.69 -31.75 -22.97
C LEU A 1045 12.90 -32.98 -23.41
N VAL A 1046 13.61 -33.98 -23.96
CA VAL A 1046 13.00 -35.19 -24.55
C VAL A 1046 12.35 -36.05 -23.45
N GLY A 1047 11.05 -35.84 -23.24
CA GLY A 1047 10.20 -36.52 -22.26
C GLY A 1047 8.76 -36.00 -22.32
N ARG A 1048 7.81 -36.73 -21.72
CA ARG A 1048 6.37 -36.44 -21.83
C ARG A 1048 6.00 -35.08 -21.24
N SER A 1049 5.90 -34.06 -22.07
CA SER A 1049 5.78 -32.66 -21.65
C SER A 1049 4.33 -32.19 -21.77
N MET A 1050 3.90 -31.36 -20.82
CA MET A 1050 2.55 -30.76 -20.83
C MET A 1050 2.67 -29.27 -21.05
N LEU A 1051 1.98 -28.76 -22.07
CA LEU A 1051 1.94 -27.34 -22.43
C LEU A 1051 0.50 -26.83 -22.31
N VAL A 1052 0.36 -25.62 -21.75
CA VAL A 1052 -0.90 -24.88 -21.72
C VAL A 1052 -0.64 -23.50 -22.33
N ILE A 1053 -1.51 -23.09 -23.23
CA ILE A 1053 -1.50 -21.78 -23.89
C ILE A 1053 -2.90 -21.21 -23.68
N ALA A 1054 -3.02 -20.01 -23.11
CA ALA A 1054 -4.34 -19.41 -22.91
C ALA A 1054 -4.33 -17.88 -23.00
N THR A 1055 -5.53 -17.30 -23.17
CA THR A 1055 -5.81 -15.86 -23.14
C THR A 1055 -5.92 -15.33 -21.70
N ASP A 1056 -6.00 -14.01 -21.55
CA ASP A 1056 -6.02 -13.36 -20.24
C ASP A 1056 -7.26 -13.73 -19.40
N GLY A 1057 -8.35 -14.19 -20.04
CA GLY A 1057 -9.53 -14.74 -19.39
C GLY A 1057 -9.23 -15.92 -18.47
N VAL A 1058 -8.09 -16.62 -18.68
CA VAL A 1058 -7.53 -17.56 -17.69
C VAL A 1058 -6.60 -16.86 -16.71
N TRP A 1059 -5.64 -16.07 -17.20
CA TRP A 1059 -4.51 -15.59 -16.41
C TRP A 1059 -4.84 -14.46 -15.43
N SER A 1060 -5.96 -13.77 -15.65
CA SER A 1060 -6.54 -12.77 -14.74
C SER A 1060 -7.01 -13.39 -13.42
N VAL A 1061 -7.35 -14.69 -13.41
CA VAL A 1061 -7.93 -15.39 -12.24
C VAL A 1061 -7.14 -16.62 -11.80
N LEU A 1062 -6.35 -17.24 -12.67
CA LEU A 1062 -5.56 -18.45 -12.40
C LEU A 1062 -4.05 -18.21 -12.55
N ASN A 1063 -3.27 -18.71 -11.59
CA ASN A 1063 -1.80 -18.69 -11.66
C ASN A 1063 -1.23 -19.98 -12.31
N ASN A 1064 0.00 -19.89 -12.82
CA ASN A 1064 0.68 -20.95 -13.56
C ASN A 1064 0.67 -22.32 -12.85
N ASN A 1065 0.97 -22.34 -11.55
CA ASN A 1065 1.04 -23.58 -10.78
C ASN A 1065 -0.33 -24.21 -10.59
N ARG A 1066 -1.36 -23.38 -10.36
CA ARG A 1066 -2.74 -23.84 -10.23
C ARG A 1066 -3.25 -24.42 -11.55
N THR A 1067 -3.08 -23.69 -12.66
CA THR A 1067 -3.46 -24.15 -14.00
C THR A 1067 -2.80 -25.47 -14.35
N MET A 1068 -1.47 -25.59 -14.14
CA MET A 1068 -0.76 -26.84 -14.44
C MET A 1068 -1.17 -27.99 -13.50
N ALA A 1069 -1.59 -27.70 -12.25
CA ALA A 1069 -2.11 -28.73 -11.36
C ALA A 1069 -3.43 -29.33 -11.87
N LEU A 1070 -4.30 -28.53 -12.50
CA LEU A 1070 -5.52 -29.00 -13.15
C LEU A 1070 -5.19 -29.92 -14.33
N VAL A 1071 -4.24 -29.51 -15.17
CA VAL A 1071 -3.78 -30.33 -16.29
C VAL A 1071 -3.18 -31.65 -15.82
N VAL A 1072 -2.33 -31.62 -14.80
CA VAL A 1072 -1.69 -32.83 -14.25
C VAL A 1072 -2.71 -33.77 -13.59
N LYS A 1073 -3.78 -33.23 -13.01
CA LYS A 1073 -4.88 -34.03 -12.44
C LYS A 1073 -5.58 -34.84 -13.53
N GLU A 1074 -5.85 -34.22 -14.67
CA GLU A 1074 -6.58 -34.83 -15.78
C GLU A 1074 -5.67 -35.71 -16.68
N LEU A 1075 -4.46 -35.25 -17.01
CA LEU A 1075 -3.50 -35.97 -17.88
C LEU A 1075 -2.59 -36.96 -17.14
N GLY A 1076 -2.56 -36.91 -15.80
CA GLY A 1076 -1.60 -37.67 -14.98
C GLY A 1076 -0.20 -37.04 -14.97
N THR A 1077 0.65 -37.42 -14.01
CA THR A 1077 1.99 -36.83 -13.83
C THR A 1077 2.96 -37.04 -14.98
N ASP A 1078 2.66 -38.01 -15.84
CA ASP A 1078 3.44 -38.37 -17.00
C ASP A 1078 2.69 -38.10 -18.32
N GLY A 1079 1.54 -37.42 -18.31
CA GLY A 1079 0.84 -37.00 -19.52
C GLY A 1079 0.20 -38.15 -20.32
N THR A 1080 0.05 -39.33 -19.72
CA THR A 1080 -0.43 -40.54 -20.41
C THR A 1080 -1.93 -40.72 -20.44
N ARG A 1081 -2.68 -39.98 -19.62
CA ARG A 1081 -4.13 -40.05 -19.63
C ARG A 1081 -4.65 -39.15 -20.75
N PRO A 1082 -5.53 -39.64 -21.64
CA PRO A 1082 -5.81 -39.01 -22.94
C PRO A 1082 -7.00 -38.03 -22.86
N SER A 1083 -7.02 -37.10 -21.92
CA SER A 1083 -8.09 -36.08 -21.96
C SER A 1083 -7.57 -34.68 -21.71
N ALA A 1084 -6.83 -34.19 -22.70
CA ALA A 1084 -6.54 -32.77 -22.86
C ALA A 1084 -7.85 -31.96 -22.93
N GLU A 1085 -8.91 -32.56 -23.47
CA GLU A 1085 -10.25 -31.97 -23.51
C GLU A 1085 -10.82 -31.75 -22.09
N SER A 1086 -10.76 -32.75 -21.20
CA SER A 1086 -11.17 -32.59 -19.79
C SER A 1086 -10.32 -31.54 -19.08
N ALA A 1087 -9.01 -31.53 -19.35
CA ALA A 1087 -8.08 -30.54 -18.79
C ALA A 1087 -8.46 -29.10 -19.20
N ALA A 1088 -8.73 -28.87 -20.49
CA ALA A 1088 -9.13 -27.56 -21.02
C ALA A 1088 -10.47 -27.08 -20.43
N HIS A 1089 -11.48 -27.95 -20.38
CA HIS A 1089 -12.78 -27.63 -19.77
C HIS A 1089 -12.67 -27.37 -18.26
N THR A 1090 -11.79 -28.09 -17.55
CA THR A 1090 -11.55 -27.87 -16.12
C THR A 1090 -10.92 -26.50 -15.88
N ILE A 1091 -9.97 -26.07 -16.71
CA ILE A 1091 -9.38 -24.73 -16.63
C ILE A 1091 -10.45 -23.66 -16.83
N ILE A 1092 -11.29 -23.79 -17.86
CA ILE A 1092 -12.36 -22.83 -18.15
C ILE A 1092 -13.37 -22.76 -17.00
N THR A 1093 -13.80 -23.92 -16.49
CA THR A 1093 -14.77 -23.98 -15.39
C THR A 1093 -14.22 -23.29 -14.16
N GLU A 1094 -12.96 -23.56 -13.79
CA GLU A 1094 -12.36 -22.96 -12.61
C GLU A 1094 -12.11 -21.45 -12.81
N ALA A 1095 -11.73 -21.01 -14.00
CA ALA A 1095 -11.59 -19.59 -14.30
C ALA A 1095 -12.94 -18.85 -14.15
N ARG A 1096 -14.05 -19.44 -14.61
CA ARG A 1096 -15.40 -18.89 -14.42
C ARG A 1096 -15.82 -18.88 -12.95
N GLU A 1097 -15.57 -19.95 -12.20
CA GLU A 1097 -15.87 -20.01 -10.76
C GLU A 1097 -15.11 -18.96 -9.94
N LEU A 1098 -13.90 -18.60 -10.39
CA LEU A 1098 -13.10 -17.54 -9.79
C LEU A 1098 -13.43 -16.13 -10.30
N GLY A 1099 -14.45 -16.00 -11.15
CA GLY A 1099 -15.01 -14.71 -11.56
C GLY A 1099 -14.49 -14.14 -12.88
N SER A 1100 -13.85 -14.94 -13.74
CA SER A 1100 -13.47 -14.48 -15.08
C SER A 1100 -14.71 -14.10 -15.89
N CYS A 1101 -14.76 -12.85 -16.32
CA CYS A 1101 -15.86 -12.28 -17.11
C CYS A 1101 -15.54 -12.22 -18.61
N ASP A 1102 -14.30 -12.46 -19.00
CA ASP A 1102 -13.82 -12.30 -20.38
C ASP A 1102 -14.06 -13.54 -21.27
N ASP A 1103 -13.77 -13.43 -22.56
CA ASP A 1103 -13.59 -14.59 -23.44
C ASP A 1103 -12.45 -15.45 -22.91
N ILE A 1104 -12.59 -16.78 -23.03
CA ILE A 1104 -11.59 -17.71 -22.50
C ILE A 1104 -11.23 -18.71 -23.58
N SER A 1105 -9.98 -18.66 -24.02
CA SER A 1105 -9.42 -19.60 -24.99
C SER A 1105 -8.21 -20.32 -24.45
N VAL A 1106 -8.22 -21.65 -24.53
CA VAL A 1106 -7.20 -22.53 -23.93
C VAL A 1106 -6.82 -23.63 -24.91
N ILE A 1107 -5.51 -23.85 -25.09
CA ILE A 1107 -4.93 -25.03 -25.75
C ILE A 1107 -4.15 -25.82 -24.72
N VAL A 1108 -4.43 -27.11 -24.61
CA VAL A 1108 -3.67 -28.08 -23.82
C VAL A 1108 -3.02 -29.08 -24.77
N VAL A 1109 -1.70 -29.23 -24.67
CA VAL A 1109 -0.90 -30.14 -25.51
C VAL A 1109 -0.12 -31.10 -24.62
N SER A 1110 -0.25 -32.39 -24.89
CA SER A 1110 0.61 -33.45 -24.34
C SER A 1110 1.57 -33.93 -25.44
N VAL A 1111 2.87 -33.77 -25.23
CA VAL A 1111 3.96 -34.03 -26.20
C VAL A 1111 4.78 -35.24 -25.80
#